data_AF-A0A3R7VSX8-F1
#
_entry.id   AF-A0A3R7VSX8-F1
#
_cell.length_a   1.000
_cell.length_b   1.000
_cell.length_c   1.000
_cell.angle_alpha   90.00
_cell.angle_beta   90.00
_cell.angle_gamma   90.00
#
_symmetry.space_group_name_H-M   'P 1'
#
loop_
_entity.id
_entity.type
_entity.pdbx_description
1 polymer ?
#
loop_
_entity_poly.entity_id
_entity_poly.type
_entity_poly.pdbx_seq_one_letter_code
_entity_poly.pdbx_strand_id
1 'polypeptide(L)'
;PTPVRTDDTYERKWSTSGIGLDAGSYTVYALTDPFNRNNLADANDYDSVSIVLRKPFVTATPSATTVAKGYDIYIHGIAKGEPTDGVAVWVFGRGYFGRWTTDVEYDGTFEFDDLDSAWTADRSAGEYFVVVQHPMENDEFDVVVRTVGGRTIVQDRDGMDEFVVEGPGSLQGAQAAQALIDLLNKPQIDDTYVRVSFLVEDPWIRFDRIGDRYVGDIFTITGTTNLGVDNELIVEVISSRFEPAPKEAPAEFAGVSATVKVVDGNADHNTWSIKVDTTPFSPDEYVVSVESIEAGVTSTTTFNVLEEGQPIPTPEPTPEQTPEPVPNGSGLGVENVEGIPTGELIPGTELEIYCTITDFIEGEGFTIRGTDTVEFYTDLHSARWHFTFIIGGRGIEWPPRSGGRVTITGYDLSYPDDYTIKLRVQLTGEVPYVITTSDKTILRVRQLDSGDRVRSGGEYLVTRTVQTPQPEPVDTIILQPGWNFISVPKRLAEGSNTAAIFADVDTDGRSIFQYNAASETWETMNPASPVKPLVAIWIYARETTSIALEFDLGAVQVPPLKQLYEGWNAIGFSSTIPATARDTLLSVSPKWTQVLGWNADTQSYDTAIIRGGSGAFSDTREMMPMQGYWIAMTEEGVLYALS
;
A
#
# COMPACT_ATOMS: atom_id res chain seq x y z
N PRO A 1 13.20 -13.18 57.64
CA PRO A 1 11.77 -13.03 58.06
C PRO A 1 11.28 -11.66 57.56
N THR A 2 10.11 -11.62 56.91
CA THR A 2 9.52 -10.38 56.42
C THR A 2 8.48 -9.90 57.44
N PRO A 3 8.56 -8.65 57.95
CA PRO A 3 7.56 -8.15 58.89
C PRO A 3 6.21 -7.94 58.19
N VAL A 4 5.13 -8.27 58.90
CA VAL A 4 3.74 -7.98 58.49
C VAL A 4 3.38 -6.58 58.98
N ARG A 5 2.79 -5.77 58.10
CA ARG A 5 2.32 -4.41 58.38
C ARG A 5 1.02 -4.46 59.21
N THR A 6 0.61 -3.31 59.75
CA THR A 6 -0.60 -3.20 60.59
C THR A 6 -1.92 -3.37 59.82
N ASP A 7 -1.87 -3.40 58.49
CA ASP A 7 -2.99 -3.66 57.58
C ASP A 7 -3.01 -5.11 57.09
N ASP A 8 -2.29 -6.01 57.77
CA ASP A 8 -2.14 -7.43 57.44
C ASP A 8 -1.47 -7.71 56.08
N THR A 9 -0.82 -6.72 55.47
CA THR A 9 -0.01 -6.91 54.25
C THR A 9 1.46 -7.12 54.57
N TYR A 10 2.19 -7.78 53.67
CA TYR A 10 3.65 -7.84 53.73
C TYR A 10 4.21 -7.63 52.32
N GLU A 11 5.45 -7.14 52.24
CA GLU A 11 6.17 -6.99 50.99
C GLU A 11 7.60 -7.45 51.18
N ARG A 12 8.07 -8.29 50.28
CA ARG A 12 9.47 -8.70 50.23
C ARG A 12 9.99 -8.47 48.82
N LYS A 13 10.94 -7.56 48.68
CA LYS A 13 11.75 -7.48 47.47
C LYS A 13 12.68 -8.69 47.43
N TRP A 14 12.52 -9.50 46.40
CA TRP A 14 13.38 -10.65 46.17
C TRP A 14 14.34 -10.30 45.03
N SER A 15 15.63 -10.14 45.35
CA SER A 15 16.68 -10.04 44.34
C SER A 15 16.95 -11.42 43.78
N THR A 16 16.76 -11.61 42.47
CA THR A 16 17.08 -12.85 41.77
C THR A 16 18.51 -12.87 41.20
N SER A 17 19.19 -11.72 41.18
CA SER A 17 20.59 -11.58 40.76
C SER A 17 21.52 -12.49 41.58
N GLY A 18 22.37 -13.27 40.88
CA GLY A 18 23.37 -14.17 41.46
C GLY A 18 22.86 -15.46 42.11
N ILE A 19 21.55 -15.77 42.02
CA ILE A 19 20.95 -16.98 42.64
C ILE A 19 20.97 -18.19 41.67
N GLY A 20 21.35 -17.99 40.40
CA GLY A 20 21.44 -19.06 39.39
C GLY A 20 20.08 -19.70 39.09
N LEU A 21 19.05 -18.88 38.94
CA LEU A 21 17.70 -19.33 38.61
C LEU A 21 17.52 -19.30 37.09
N ASP A 22 17.35 -20.47 36.49
CA ASP A 22 17.03 -20.58 35.06
C ASP A 22 15.59 -20.14 34.77
N ALA A 23 15.28 -19.86 33.50
CA ALA A 23 13.89 -19.71 33.08
C ALA A 23 13.07 -20.97 33.39
N GLY A 24 11.88 -20.78 33.96
CA GLY A 24 11.05 -21.90 34.40
C GLY A 24 9.90 -21.48 35.31
N SER A 25 9.10 -22.46 35.68
CA SER A 25 8.02 -22.29 36.65
C SER A 25 8.55 -22.50 38.07
N TYR A 26 8.46 -21.46 38.89
CA TYR A 26 8.84 -21.50 40.29
C TYR A 26 7.61 -21.37 41.16
N THR A 27 7.62 -22.06 42.29
CA THR A 27 6.60 -21.89 43.32
C THR A 27 7.24 -21.16 44.49
N VAL A 28 6.74 -19.97 44.78
CA VAL A 28 7.12 -19.18 45.94
C VAL A 28 6.19 -19.55 47.08
N TYR A 29 6.77 -19.92 48.22
CA TYR A 29 6.03 -20.25 49.44
C TYR A 29 6.21 -19.14 50.47
N ALA A 30 5.13 -18.75 51.14
CA ALA A 30 5.14 -17.90 52.32
C ALA A 30 4.67 -18.73 53.52
N LEU A 31 5.48 -18.78 54.58
CA LEU A 31 5.23 -19.59 55.77
C LEU A 31 5.30 -18.72 57.02
N THR A 32 4.51 -19.06 58.04
CA THR A 32 4.62 -18.48 59.39
C THR A 32 5.78 -19.08 60.19
N ASP A 33 6.17 -20.31 59.87
CA ASP A 33 7.23 -21.08 60.53
C ASP A 33 8.55 -21.10 59.73
N PRO A 34 9.73 -21.24 60.37
CA PRO A 34 11.05 -21.21 59.72
C PRO A 34 11.40 -22.54 59.01
N PHE A 35 10.47 -23.05 58.20
CA PHE A 35 10.64 -24.28 57.42
C PHE A 35 11.07 -24.01 55.98
N ASN A 36 11.66 -25.02 55.35
CA ASN A 36 12.07 -25.02 53.95
C ASN A 36 11.20 -26.01 53.15
N ARG A 37 11.46 -26.14 51.84
CA ARG A 37 10.66 -26.99 50.96
C ARG A 37 10.55 -28.44 51.43
N ASN A 38 11.56 -28.98 52.12
CA ASN A 38 11.59 -30.39 52.50
C ASN A 38 10.74 -30.71 53.74
N ASN A 39 10.29 -29.70 54.49
CA ASN A 39 9.47 -29.85 55.69
C ASN A 39 8.25 -28.92 55.69
N LEU A 40 7.73 -28.59 54.49
CA LEU A 40 6.48 -27.84 54.31
C LEU A 40 5.28 -28.48 55.02
N ALA A 41 5.25 -29.82 55.11
CA ALA A 41 4.16 -30.56 55.75
C ALA A 41 4.08 -30.36 57.27
N ASP A 42 5.17 -29.89 57.89
CA ASP A 42 5.24 -29.64 59.34
C ASP A 42 4.92 -28.18 59.68
N ALA A 43 4.69 -27.32 58.68
CA ALA A 43 4.31 -25.92 58.87
C ALA A 43 2.87 -25.80 59.39
N ASN A 44 2.64 -24.89 60.34
CA ASN A 44 1.30 -24.61 60.85
C ASN A 44 0.44 -23.99 59.75
N ASP A 45 0.98 -23.01 59.02
CA ASP A 45 0.30 -22.34 57.91
C ASP A 45 1.30 -21.96 56.81
N TYR A 46 0.91 -22.18 55.55
CA TYR A 46 1.61 -21.65 54.39
C TYR A 46 0.64 -21.32 53.25
N ASP A 47 1.06 -20.39 52.40
CA ASP A 47 0.43 -20.14 51.10
C ASP A 47 1.51 -20.19 50.00
N SER A 48 1.10 -20.36 48.75
CA SER A 48 2.02 -20.43 47.64
C SER A 48 1.47 -19.77 46.37
N VAL A 49 2.37 -19.18 45.60
CA VAL A 49 2.08 -18.66 44.27
C VAL A 49 3.06 -19.24 43.26
N SER A 50 2.55 -19.61 42.09
CA SER A 50 3.39 -19.99 40.97
C SER A 50 3.74 -18.76 40.15
N ILE A 51 5.03 -18.58 39.89
CA ILE A 51 5.58 -17.56 39.00
C ILE A 51 6.28 -18.25 37.83
N VAL A 52 6.38 -17.55 36.71
CA VAL A 52 7.17 -18.00 35.55
C VAL A 52 8.30 -17.01 35.34
N LEU A 53 9.53 -17.44 35.59
CA LEU A 53 10.71 -16.69 35.18
C LEU A 53 10.97 -16.96 33.70
N ARG A 54 11.13 -15.89 32.93
CA ARG A 54 11.47 -15.95 31.50
C ARG A 54 12.88 -15.40 31.33
N LYS A 55 13.61 -15.93 30.35
CA LYS A 55 14.89 -15.33 29.97
C LYS A 55 14.71 -13.87 29.57
N PRO A 56 15.66 -12.98 29.92
CA PRO A 56 15.76 -11.64 29.34
C PRO A 56 15.68 -11.70 27.82
N PHE A 57 15.22 -10.63 27.20
CA PHE A 57 15.10 -10.57 25.75
C PHE A 57 15.10 -9.14 25.25
N VAL A 58 15.37 -8.98 23.96
CA VAL A 58 15.27 -7.71 23.26
C VAL A 58 14.46 -7.86 21.96
N THR A 59 13.70 -6.83 21.62
CA THR A 59 13.08 -6.62 20.30
C THR A 59 13.45 -5.23 19.82
N ALA A 60 13.52 -5.02 18.51
CA ALA A 60 13.79 -3.72 17.93
C ALA A 60 13.13 -3.61 16.56
N THR A 61 12.72 -2.39 16.20
CA THR A 61 12.12 -2.04 14.92
C THR A 61 12.57 -0.62 14.54
N PRO A 62 13.01 -0.38 13.29
CA PRO A 62 13.28 0.97 12.82
C PRO A 62 11.98 1.73 12.57
N SER A 63 11.99 3.05 12.70
CA SER A 63 10.82 3.89 12.43
C SER A 63 10.37 3.84 10.96
N ALA A 64 11.28 3.53 10.02
CA ALA A 64 11.01 3.30 8.62
C ALA A 64 12.03 2.31 8.02
N THR A 65 11.68 1.64 6.93
CA THR A 65 12.61 0.76 6.19
C THR A 65 13.49 1.51 5.18
N THR A 66 13.08 2.72 4.80
CA THR A 66 13.83 3.61 3.90
C THR A 66 13.75 5.04 4.44
N VAL A 67 14.87 5.76 4.41
CA VAL A 67 14.97 7.16 4.82
C VAL A 67 15.80 7.94 3.80
N ALA A 68 15.33 9.12 3.39
CA ALA A 68 16.13 10.01 2.58
C ALA A 68 17.25 10.64 3.41
N LYS A 69 18.39 10.93 2.80
CA LYS A 69 19.46 11.68 3.46
C LYS A 69 18.96 13.03 3.95
N GLY A 70 19.28 13.39 5.20
CA GLY A 70 18.80 14.63 5.82
C GLY A 70 17.53 14.47 6.65
N TYR A 71 17.06 13.24 6.85
CA TYR A 71 15.88 12.92 7.66
C TYR A 71 16.25 11.99 8.82
N ASP A 72 15.47 12.07 9.90
CA ASP A 72 15.70 11.25 11.08
C ASP A 72 15.21 9.82 10.88
N ILE A 73 15.93 8.87 11.47
CA ILE A 73 15.47 7.49 11.66
C ILE A 73 15.73 7.07 13.09
N TYR A 74 14.79 6.33 13.69
CA TYR A 74 14.85 5.94 15.09
C TYR A 74 14.78 4.42 15.20
N ILE A 75 15.49 3.82 16.15
CA ILE A 75 15.35 2.38 16.47
C ILE A 75 14.67 2.28 17.83
N HIS A 76 13.44 1.76 17.86
CA HIS A 76 12.71 1.56 19.12
C HIS A 76 12.47 0.09 19.38
N GLY A 77 12.25 -0.26 20.65
CA GLY A 77 12.11 -1.66 21.01
C GLY A 77 11.71 -1.91 22.45
N ILE A 78 11.78 -3.18 22.84
CA ILE A 78 11.53 -3.63 24.20
C ILE A 78 12.71 -4.47 24.64
N ALA A 79 13.30 -4.14 25.79
CA ALA A 79 14.31 -4.92 26.48
C ALA A 79 13.79 -5.29 27.88
N LYS A 80 13.71 -6.59 28.18
CA LYS A 80 13.27 -7.10 29.49
C LYS A 80 14.42 -7.79 30.19
N GLY A 81 14.56 -7.54 31.48
CA GLY A 81 15.72 -7.94 32.28
C GLY A 81 16.25 -6.79 33.15
N GLU A 82 15.77 -5.56 32.91
CA GLU A 82 16.26 -4.32 33.55
C GLU A 82 17.78 -4.16 33.39
N PRO A 83 18.31 -4.17 32.15
CA PRO A 83 19.75 -4.10 31.94
C PRO A 83 20.30 -2.76 32.46
N THR A 84 21.32 -2.80 33.33
CA THR A 84 21.80 -1.61 34.06
C THR A 84 22.37 -0.55 33.12
N ASP A 85 23.09 -0.98 32.08
CA ASP A 85 23.70 -0.11 31.07
C ASP A 85 22.83 0.01 29.79
N GLY A 86 21.57 -0.42 29.87
CA GLY A 86 20.62 -0.40 28.75
C GLY A 86 20.93 -1.46 27.68
N VAL A 87 20.63 -1.14 26.42
CA VAL A 87 20.96 -1.98 25.25
C VAL A 87 22.07 -1.34 24.43
N ALA A 88 22.95 -2.15 23.84
CA ALA A 88 23.97 -1.65 22.93
C ALA A 88 23.44 -1.67 21.48
N VAL A 89 23.50 -0.53 20.81
CA VAL A 89 23.07 -0.37 19.41
C VAL A 89 24.31 -0.28 18.53
N TRP A 90 24.47 -1.26 17.64
CA TRP A 90 25.57 -1.36 16.69
C TRP A 90 25.07 -1.07 15.30
N VAL A 91 25.71 -0.15 14.57
CA VAL A 91 25.30 0.26 13.22
C VAL A 91 26.45 0.08 12.25
N PHE A 92 26.21 -0.67 11.18
CA PHE A 92 27.18 -0.97 10.14
C PHE A 92 26.67 -0.49 8.79
N GLY A 93 27.52 0.19 8.04
CA GLY A 93 27.22 0.63 6.68
C GLY A 93 28.48 0.68 5.83
N ARG A 94 28.34 1.17 4.60
CA ARG A 94 29.50 1.37 3.72
C ARG A 94 30.43 2.43 4.32
N GLY A 95 31.65 2.02 4.67
CA GLY A 95 32.65 2.88 5.31
C GLY A 95 32.22 3.43 6.68
N TYR A 96 31.23 2.82 7.34
CA TYR A 96 30.69 3.33 8.59
C TYR A 96 30.54 2.20 9.63
N PHE A 97 30.97 2.50 10.85
CA PHE A 97 30.74 1.72 12.05
C PHE A 97 30.38 2.69 13.18
N GLY A 98 29.34 2.36 13.95
CA GLY A 98 28.98 3.09 15.16
C GLY A 98 28.49 2.12 16.24
N ARG A 99 28.76 2.46 17.50
CA ARG A 99 28.24 1.74 18.66
C ARG A 99 27.85 2.74 19.74
N TRP A 100 26.64 2.58 20.26
CA TRP A 100 26.10 3.36 21.36
C TRP A 100 25.45 2.45 22.40
N THR A 101 25.08 3.04 23.52
CA THR A 101 24.19 2.43 24.51
C THR A 101 22.97 3.32 24.68
N THR A 102 21.80 2.72 24.79
CA THR A 102 20.52 3.40 24.99
C THR A 102 19.87 2.87 26.24
N ASP A 103 19.44 3.79 27.11
CA ASP A 103 18.76 3.46 28.35
C ASP A 103 17.41 2.76 28.08
N VAL A 104 17.05 1.84 28.97
CA VAL A 104 15.78 1.12 28.91
C VAL A 104 14.87 1.66 30.01
N GLU A 105 13.70 2.11 29.62
CA GLU A 105 12.68 2.63 30.52
C GLU A 105 12.16 1.55 31.48
N TYR A 106 11.54 1.96 32.58
CA TYR A 106 11.02 1.02 33.60
C TYR A 106 9.98 0.03 33.04
N ASP A 107 9.23 0.41 32.01
CA ASP A 107 8.29 -0.47 31.33
C ASP A 107 8.97 -1.41 30.32
N GLY A 108 10.30 -1.33 30.19
CA GLY A 108 11.14 -2.10 29.29
C GLY A 108 11.24 -1.52 27.89
N THR A 109 10.65 -0.37 27.58
CA THR A 109 10.78 0.27 26.26
C THR A 109 12.10 1.01 26.11
N PHE A 110 12.59 1.16 24.88
CA PHE A 110 13.72 2.02 24.57
C PHE A 110 13.54 2.65 23.19
N GLU A 111 14.17 3.81 22.97
CA GLU A 111 14.26 4.50 21.68
C GLU A 111 15.67 5.04 21.50
N PHE A 112 16.28 4.73 20.36
CA PHE A 112 17.58 5.22 19.94
C PHE A 112 17.41 6.22 18.79
N ASP A 113 17.81 7.46 19.04
CA ASP A 113 17.57 8.64 18.22
C ASP A 113 18.85 9.33 17.69
N ASP A 114 20.03 8.78 17.97
CA ASP A 114 21.32 9.32 17.48
C ASP A 114 21.54 9.14 15.95
N LEU A 115 20.59 8.51 15.23
CA LEU A 115 20.58 8.42 13.76
C LEU A 115 19.74 9.56 13.16
N ASP A 116 20.04 10.78 13.61
CA ASP A 116 19.34 11.99 13.22
C ASP A 116 19.57 12.41 11.74
N SER A 117 18.88 13.45 11.33
CA SER A 117 18.99 14.09 10.01
C SER A 117 20.41 14.50 9.65
N ALA A 118 21.21 14.96 10.60
CA ALA A 118 22.62 15.29 10.35
C ALA A 118 23.43 14.02 10.08
N TRP A 119 23.17 12.95 10.82
CA TRP A 119 23.77 11.65 10.60
C TRP A 119 23.45 11.12 9.19
N THR A 120 22.17 11.06 8.81
CA THR A 120 21.76 10.54 7.49
C THR A 120 22.26 11.41 6.33
N ALA A 121 22.36 12.74 6.51
CA ALA A 121 22.92 13.65 5.51
C ALA A 121 24.40 13.37 5.19
N ASP A 122 25.19 13.07 6.21
CA ASP A 122 26.63 12.80 6.07
C ASP A 122 26.94 11.35 5.69
N ARG A 123 25.96 10.45 5.76
CA ARG A 123 26.10 9.03 5.43
C ARG A 123 26.05 8.76 3.93
N SER A 124 26.68 7.66 3.52
CA SER A 124 26.59 7.21 2.12
C SER A 124 25.22 6.59 1.88
N ALA A 125 24.60 6.87 0.73
CA ALA A 125 23.41 6.11 0.35
C ALA A 125 23.74 4.61 0.27
N GLY A 126 22.82 3.78 0.74
CA GLY A 126 22.98 2.34 0.86
C GLY A 126 22.32 1.78 2.12
N GLU A 127 22.37 0.45 2.22
CA GLU A 127 21.79 -0.28 3.33
C GLU A 127 22.66 -0.18 4.59
N TYR A 128 21.99 0.04 5.72
CA TYR A 128 22.57 0.06 7.05
C TYR A 128 22.00 -1.08 7.88
N PHE A 129 22.90 -1.81 8.53
CA PHE A 129 22.59 -2.99 9.33
C PHE A 129 22.74 -2.64 10.79
N VAL A 130 21.69 -2.89 11.57
CA VAL A 130 21.65 -2.61 13.00
C VAL A 130 21.57 -3.92 13.77
N VAL A 131 22.38 -4.04 14.81
CA VAL A 131 22.28 -5.10 15.82
C VAL A 131 22.03 -4.42 17.16
N VAL A 132 20.95 -4.79 17.84
CA VAL A 132 20.66 -4.34 19.20
C VAL A 132 20.96 -5.49 20.14
N GLN A 133 22.00 -5.34 20.96
CA GLN A 133 22.49 -6.33 21.90
C GLN A 133 21.95 -6.05 23.30
N HIS A 134 21.56 -7.11 24.00
CA HIS A 134 21.15 -7.09 25.40
C HIS A 134 22.18 -7.86 26.24
N PRO A 135 22.60 -7.32 27.41
CA PRO A 135 23.68 -7.87 28.26
C PRO A 135 23.27 -9.11 29.09
N MET A 136 22.22 -9.81 28.64
CA MET A 136 21.58 -10.98 29.27
C MET A 136 21.67 -11.15 30.81
N GLU A 137 22.22 -12.25 31.33
CA GLU A 137 22.06 -12.65 32.74
C GLU A 137 23.18 -12.14 33.65
N ASN A 138 24.38 -11.95 33.09
CA ASN A 138 25.50 -11.34 33.80
C ASN A 138 25.40 -9.80 33.90
N ASP A 139 24.46 -9.19 33.17
CA ASP A 139 24.24 -7.74 33.05
C ASP A 139 25.51 -6.99 32.61
N GLU A 140 26.30 -7.64 31.75
CA GLU A 140 27.55 -7.13 31.24
C GLU A 140 27.68 -7.41 29.75
N PHE A 141 27.92 -6.37 28.93
CA PHE A 141 28.23 -6.60 27.51
C PHE A 141 29.56 -7.37 27.36
N ASP A 142 29.46 -8.59 26.87
CA ASP A 142 30.60 -9.49 26.67
C ASP A 142 31.36 -9.19 25.37
N VAL A 143 30.74 -8.45 24.46
CA VAL A 143 31.36 -7.94 23.24
C VAL A 143 31.72 -6.45 23.38
N VAL A 144 32.99 -6.13 23.18
CA VAL A 144 33.56 -4.80 23.43
C VAL A 144 34.32 -4.25 22.22
N VAL A 145 34.47 -2.93 22.18
CA VAL A 145 35.22 -2.20 21.15
C VAL A 145 36.57 -1.76 21.68
N ARG A 146 37.63 -1.96 20.89
CA ARG A 146 38.99 -1.57 21.23
C ARG A 146 39.70 -0.95 20.04
N THR A 147 40.29 0.24 20.23
CA THR A 147 41.10 0.90 19.19
C THR A 147 42.59 0.69 19.45
N VAL A 148 43.29 0.04 18.51
CA VAL A 148 44.73 -0.23 18.59
C VAL A 148 45.39 -0.03 17.23
N GLY A 149 46.49 0.72 17.19
CA GLY A 149 47.34 0.81 15.99
C GLY A 149 46.62 1.36 14.74
N GLY A 150 45.63 2.24 14.93
CA GLY A 150 44.83 2.79 13.83
C GLY A 150 43.75 1.84 13.30
N ARG A 151 43.46 0.75 14.03
CA ARG A 151 42.33 -0.13 13.79
C ARG A 151 41.34 -0.04 14.94
N THR A 152 40.06 -0.11 14.62
CA THR A 152 39.00 -0.35 15.60
C THR A 152 38.60 -1.82 15.48
N ILE A 153 38.67 -2.54 16.58
CA ILE A 153 38.47 -3.98 16.71
C ILE A 153 37.24 -4.20 17.58
N VAL A 154 36.37 -5.09 17.14
CA VAL A 154 35.30 -5.66 17.96
C VAL A 154 35.75 -7.05 18.38
N GLN A 155 35.68 -7.35 19.67
CA GLN A 155 36.19 -8.58 20.25
C GLN A 155 35.34 -9.02 21.44
N ASP A 156 35.44 -10.30 21.80
CA ASP A 156 35.00 -10.73 23.12
C ASP A 156 35.89 -10.13 24.22
N ARG A 157 35.40 -10.14 25.46
CA ARG A 157 36.10 -9.56 26.60
C ARG A 157 37.47 -10.16 26.88
N ASP A 158 37.64 -11.44 26.55
CA ASP A 158 38.89 -12.17 26.68
C ASP A 158 39.87 -11.91 25.51
N GLY A 159 39.40 -11.29 24.42
CA GLY A 159 40.19 -11.00 23.22
C GLY A 159 40.62 -12.25 22.45
N MET A 160 39.87 -13.34 22.56
CA MET A 160 40.14 -14.62 21.92
C MET A 160 39.55 -14.67 20.50
N ASP A 161 38.41 -14.02 20.29
CA ASP A 161 37.75 -13.88 19.00
C ASP A 161 37.60 -12.38 18.69
N GLU A 162 38.07 -11.96 17.51
CA GLU A 162 38.08 -10.55 17.11
C GLU A 162 37.85 -10.34 15.61
N PHE A 163 37.32 -9.18 15.25
CA PHE A 163 37.29 -8.70 13.87
C PHE A 163 37.47 -7.18 13.81
N VAL A 164 37.96 -6.71 12.66
CA VAL A 164 38.25 -5.28 12.45
C VAL A 164 37.04 -4.61 11.81
N VAL A 165 36.62 -3.48 12.36
CA VAL A 165 35.49 -2.66 11.86
C VAL A 165 35.94 -1.32 11.28
N GLU A 166 37.13 -0.83 11.65
CA GLU A 166 37.74 0.35 11.04
C GLU A 166 39.25 0.17 10.85
N GLY A 167 39.80 0.80 9.81
CA GLY A 167 41.22 0.72 9.48
C GLY A 167 41.59 -0.45 8.55
N PRO A 168 42.89 -0.72 8.32
CA PRO A 168 43.33 -1.70 7.33
C PRO A 168 42.83 -3.11 7.64
N GLY A 169 42.02 -3.69 6.75
CA GLY A 169 41.42 -5.02 6.90
C GLY A 169 40.02 -5.02 7.52
N SER A 170 39.38 -3.85 7.66
CA SER A 170 38.02 -3.73 8.18
C SER A 170 36.98 -4.47 7.34
N LEU A 171 36.08 -5.20 7.99
CA LEU A 171 34.81 -5.62 7.43
C LEU A 171 33.85 -4.43 7.39
N GLN A 172 32.88 -4.42 6.47
CA GLN A 172 31.91 -3.33 6.33
C GLN A 172 30.49 -3.85 6.05
N GLY A 173 29.48 -3.02 6.33
CA GLY A 173 28.08 -3.32 6.09
C GLY A 173 27.68 -4.71 6.59
N ALA A 174 27.01 -5.49 5.74
CA ALA A 174 26.55 -6.85 6.05
C ALA A 174 27.65 -7.78 6.57
N GLN A 175 28.89 -7.67 6.06
CA GLN A 175 29.99 -8.54 6.49
C GLN A 175 30.43 -8.24 7.93
N ALA A 176 30.44 -6.96 8.32
CA ALA A 176 30.77 -6.57 9.68
C ALA A 176 29.65 -6.93 10.67
N ALA A 177 28.40 -6.70 10.26
CA ALA A 177 27.24 -7.10 11.05
C ALA A 177 27.18 -8.61 11.26
N GLN A 178 27.45 -9.40 10.22
CA GLN A 178 27.55 -10.86 10.34
C GLN A 178 28.69 -11.29 11.26
N ALA A 179 29.86 -10.65 11.20
CA ALA A 179 30.97 -10.96 12.10
C ALA A 179 30.64 -10.64 13.57
N LEU A 180 29.87 -9.57 13.84
CA LEU A 180 29.34 -9.30 15.18
C LEU A 180 28.39 -10.41 15.63
N ILE A 181 27.49 -10.84 14.75
CA ILE A 181 26.53 -11.92 15.02
C ILE A 181 27.27 -13.24 15.33
N ASP A 182 28.27 -13.58 14.52
CA ASP A 182 29.08 -14.79 14.71
C ASP A 182 29.83 -14.76 16.05
N LEU A 183 30.25 -13.58 16.49
CA LEU A 183 30.87 -13.36 17.80
C LEU A 183 29.85 -13.49 18.95
N LEU A 184 28.68 -12.87 18.82
CA LEU A 184 27.60 -12.94 19.83
C LEU A 184 27.02 -14.36 19.98
N ASN A 185 27.04 -15.18 18.92
CA ASN A 185 26.58 -16.57 18.97
C ASN A 185 27.61 -17.53 19.58
N LYS A 186 28.77 -17.05 20.05
CA LYS A 186 29.78 -17.92 20.65
C LYS A 186 29.29 -18.48 21.99
N PRO A 187 29.55 -19.77 22.32
CA PRO A 187 29.00 -20.40 23.52
C PRO A 187 29.40 -19.75 24.86
N GLN A 188 30.49 -18.99 24.89
CA GLN A 188 30.94 -18.27 26.08
C GLN A 188 30.27 -16.90 26.27
N ILE A 189 29.55 -16.41 25.26
CA ILE A 189 28.84 -15.13 25.27
C ILE A 189 27.40 -15.43 25.67
N ASP A 190 26.93 -14.87 26.79
CA ASP A 190 25.54 -15.05 27.21
C ASP A 190 24.60 -14.01 26.59
N ASP A 191 25.15 -12.90 26.10
CA ASP A 191 24.44 -11.82 25.40
C ASP A 191 23.49 -12.33 24.30
N THR A 192 22.38 -11.62 24.14
CA THR A 192 21.43 -11.86 23.05
C THR A 192 21.29 -10.62 22.19
N TYR A 193 20.71 -10.77 21.02
CA TYR A 193 20.53 -9.64 20.11
C TYR A 193 19.28 -9.80 19.26
N VAL A 194 18.84 -8.68 18.73
CA VAL A 194 17.91 -8.57 17.60
C VAL A 194 18.59 -7.76 16.52
N ARG A 195 18.24 -8.02 15.27
CA ARG A 195 18.78 -7.30 14.12
C ARG A 195 17.66 -6.64 13.34
N VAL A 196 17.97 -5.50 12.78
CA VAL A 196 17.12 -4.78 11.84
C VAL A 196 18.00 -4.14 10.76
N SER A 197 17.39 -3.72 9.67
CA SER A 197 18.06 -3.03 8.58
C SER A 197 17.18 -1.89 8.07
N PHE A 198 17.81 -0.88 7.47
CA PHE A 198 17.13 0.21 6.78
C PHE A 198 17.99 0.74 5.63
N LEU A 199 17.35 1.36 4.64
CA LEU A 199 18.00 1.94 3.48
C LEU A 199 18.10 3.47 3.61
N VAL A 200 19.30 4.02 3.42
CA VAL A 200 19.50 5.46 3.24
C VAL A 200 19.56 5.76 1.74
N GLU A 201 18.72 6.65 1.24
CA GLU A 201 18.68 7.04 -0.18
C GLU A 201 19.01 8.51 -0.40
N ASP A 202 19.64 8.83 -1.53
CA ASP A 202 19.75 10.22 -1.98
C ASP A 202 18.34 10.81 -2.20
N PRO A 203 18.10 12.09 -1.83
CA PRO A 203 16.80 12.71 -2.02
C PRO A 203 16.44 12.82 -3.50
N TRP A 204 15.18 12.57 -3.86
CA TRP A 204 14.73 12.68 -5.26
C TRP A 204 13.27 13.09 -5.38
N ILE A 205 12.92 13.68 -6.54
CA ILE A 205 11.56 14.05 -6.93
C ILE A 205 11.30 13.51 -8.34
N ARG A 206 10.17 12.82 -8.55
CA ARG A 206 9.76 12.28 -9.85
C ARG A 206 8.38 12.81 -10.24
N PHE A 207 8.15 12.90 -11.54
CA PHE A 207 6.85 13.24 -12.12
C PHE A 207 6.14 11.99 -12.59
N ASP A 208 4.83 11.96 -12.40
CA ASP A 208 3.96 11.08 -13.17
C ASP A 208 3.79 11.64 -14.59
N ARG A 209 3.29 10.81 -15.51
CA ARG A 209 3.08 11.24 -16.89
C ARG A 209 2.01 12.33 -16.97
N ILE A 210 2.39 13.53 -17.39
CA ILE A 210 1.47 14.68 -17.51
C ILE A 210 0.59 14.60 -18.77
N GLY A 211 1.16 14.21 -19.92
CA GLY A 211 0.47 14.19 -21.22
C GLY A 211 0.23 15.60 -21.79
N ASP A 212 -0.22 15.65 -23.05
CA ASP A 212 -0.59 16.92 -23.70
C ASP A 212 -1.87 17.50 -23.08
N ARG A 213 -1.94 18.82 -23.02
CA ARG A 213 -3.04 19.61 -22.47
C ARG A 213 -3.52 20.64 -23.48
N TYR A 214 -4.69 21.22 -23.27
CA TYR A 214 -5.28 22.25 -24.13
C TYR A 214 -5.47 23.54 -23.35
N VAL A 215 -5.41 24.68 -24.05
CA VAL A 215 -5.69 25.99 -23.42
C VAL A 215 -7.09 25.97 -22.80
N GLY A 216 -7.17 26.30 -21.50
CA GLY A 216 -8.42 26.26 -20.73
C GLY A 216 -8.61 25.00 -19.87
N ASP A 217 -7.74 23.99 -20.02
CA ASP A 217 -7.70 22.82 -19.14
C ASP A 217 -7.37 23.24 -17.70
N ILE A 218 -8.08 22.64 -16.75
CA ILE A 218 -7.69 22.60 -15.34
C ILE A 218 -7.37 21.15 -15.00
N PHE A 219 -6.12 20.88 -14.66
CA PHE A 219 -5.64 19.52 -14.38
C PHE A 219 -4.70 19.49 -13.18
N THR A 220 -4.36 18.30 -12.73
CA THR A 220 -3.41 18.10 -11.62
C THR A 220 -2.14 17.46 -12.15
N ILE A 221 -0.99 18.05 -11.85
CA ILE A 221 0.32 17.40 -12.00
C ILE A 221 0.59 16.66 -10.70
N THR A 222 0.97 15.40 -10.81
CA THR A 222 1.31 14.54 -9.67
C THR A 222 2.71 13.97 -9.81
N GLY A 223 3.27 13.52 -8.69
CA GLY A 223 4.54 12.83 -8.68
C GLY A 223 4.83 12.15 -7.34
N THR A 224 5.95 11.46 -7.30
CA THR A 224 6.45 10.73 -6.12
C THR A 224 7.78 11.33 -5.65
N THR A 225 8.13 11.09 -4.38
CA THR A 225 9.36 11.56 -3.75
C THR A 225 9.69 10.76 -2.49
N ASN A 226 10.97 10.56 -2.18
CA ASN A 226 11.39 9.96 -0.89
C ASN A 226 11.53 11.00 0.24
N LEU A 227 11.20 12.27 -0.02
CA LEU A 227 11.19 13.34 0.99
C LEU A 227 10.06 13.13 2.00
N GLY A 228 10.26 13.53 3.25
CA GLY A 228 9.29 13.37 4.34
C GLY A 228 7.93 14.06 4.10
N VAL A 229 6.89 13.54 4.76
CA VAL A 229 5.56 14.17 4.78
C VAL A 229 5.66 15.56 5.39
N ASP A 230 4.80 16.48 4.94
CA ASP A 230 4.77 17.90 5.29
C ASP A 230 5.92 18.76 4.76
N ASN A 231 6.93 18.19 4.09
CA ASN A 231 7.94 19.01 3.42
C ASN A 231 7.33 19.83 2.29
N GLU A 232 7.89 21.02 2.09
CA GLU A 232 7.45 21.97 1.09
C GLU A 232 8.23 21.79 -0.21
N LEU A 233 7.51 21.66 -1.32
CA LEU A 233 8.03 21.68 -2.67
C LEU A 233 7.59 22.96 -3.37
N ILE A 234 8.53 23.68 -3.97
CA ILE A 234 8.23 24.81 -4.84
C ILE A 234 8.04 24.26 -6.24
N VAL A 235 6.84 24.44 -6.79
CA VAL A 235 6.50 24.04 -8.15
C VAL A 235 6.35 25.28 -9.01
N GLU A 236 7.06 25.30 -10.13
CA GLU A 236 6.99 26.37 -11.14
C GLU A 236 6.66 25.77 -12.51
N VAL A 237 5.68 26.37 -13.19
CA VAL A 237 5.25 26.02 -14.55
C VAL A 237 5.40 27.26 -15.41
N ILE A 238 6.32 27.23 -16.36
CA ILE A 238 6.62 28.37 -17.25
C ILE A 238 6.68 27.91 -18.70
N SER A 239 6.32 28.78 -19.63
CA SER A 239 6.53 28.51 -21.07
C SER A 239 8.03 28.35 -21.34
N SER A 240 8.38 27.37 -22.19
CA SER A 240 9.75 27.13 -22.64
C SER A 240 10.35 28.30 -23.43
N ARG A 241 9.50 29.20 -23.95
CA ARG A 241 9.89 30.44 -24.66
C ARG A 241 10.03 31.63 -23.74
N PHE A 242 9.87 31.46 -22.43
CA PHE A 242 10.00 32.54 -21.47
C PHE A 242 11.45 33.07 -21.43
N GLU A 243 11.66 34.28 -21.93
CA GLU A 243 12.93 35.01 -21.80
C GLU A 243 12.83 36.04 -20.65
N PRO A 244 13.93 36.30 -19.90
CA PRO A 244 13.92 37.32 -18.86
C PRO A 244 13.63 38.72 -19.43
N ALA A 245 12.43 39.23 -19.20
CA ALA A 245 12.00 40.56 -19.63
C ALA A 245 12.16 41.61 -18.51
N PRO A 246 12.39 42.91 -18.84
CA PRO A 246 12.34 43.99 -17.86
C PRO A 246 10.98 44.05 -17.17
N LYS A 247 10.94 44.45 -15.89
CA LYS A 247 9.75 44.49 -15.00
C LYS A 247 8.52 45.28 -15.54
N GLU A 248 8.69 45.96 -16.66
CA GLU A 248 7.72 46.86 -17.29
C GLU A 248 7.13 46.30 -18.61
N ALA A 249 7.57 45.11 -19.06
CA ALA A 249 7.01 44.43 -20.23
C ALA A 249 5.71 43.66 -19.86
N PRO A 250 4.67 43.64 -20.72
CA PRO A 250 3.54 42.74 -20.55
C PRO A 250 4.05 41.30 -20.55
N ALA A 251 3.67 40.49 -19.55
CA ALA A 251 3.97 39.06 -19.56
C ALA A 251 3.21 38.42 -20.73
N GLU A 252 3.91 38.12 -21.82
CA GLU A 252 3.34 37.48 -23.02
C GLU A 252 2.93 36.02 -22.75
N PHE A 253 3.51 35.43 -21.70
CA PHE A 253 3.24 34.06 -21.26
C PHE A 253 2.88 34.05 -19.78
N ALA A 254 1.77 33.38 -19.43
CA ALA A 254 1.40 33.10 -18.05
C ALA A 254 2.05 31.80 -17.57
N GLY A 255 2.29 31.71 -16.26
CA GLY A 255 2.81 30.53 -15.59
C GLY A 255 2.14 30.32 -14.24
N VAL A 256 2.44 29.20 -13.59
CA VAL A 256 1.99 28.88 -12.23
C VAL A 256 3.20 28.75 -11.34
N SER A 257 3.16 29.37 -10.16
CA SER A 257 4.14 29.14 -9.10
C SER A 257 3.40 28.91 -7.79
N ALA A 258 3.68 27.81 -7.11
CA ALA A 258 3.07 27.49 -5.82
C ALA A 258 3.99 26.63 -4.95
N THR A 259 3.82 26.74 -3.64
CA THR A 259 4.37 25.80 -2.67
C THR A 259 3.33 24.73 -2.39
N VAL A 260 3.69 23.47 -2.56
CA VAL A 260 2.84 22.30 -2.25
C VAL A 260 3.51 21.45 -1.20
N LYS A 261 2.70 20.73 -0.42
CA LYS A 261 3.23 19.82 0.59
C LYS A 261 3.36 18.41 0.05
N VAL A 262 4.43 17.74 0.47
CA VAL A 262 4.54 16.29 0.38
C VAL A 262 3.52 15.69 1.32
N VAL A 263 2.75 14.74 0.80
CA VAL A 263 1.75 13.98 1.56
C VAL A 263 2.12 12.51 1.55
N ASP A 264 1.64 11.80 2.54
CA ASP A 264 1.83 10.35 2.62
C ASP A 264 1.37 9.68 1.31
N GLY A 265 2.22 8.81 0.79
CA GLY A 265 2.09 8.22 -0.54
C GLY A 265 1.79 6.72 -0.52
N ASN A 266 2.14 6.03 -1.59
CA ASN A 266 2.17 4.56 -1.60
C ASN A 266 3.57 4.11 -1.14
N ALA A 267 3.67 3.04 -0.35
CA ALA A 267 4.76 2.76 0.60
C ALA A 267 6.23 2.75 0.15
N ASP A 268 6.54 2.91 -1.13
CA ASP A 268 7.94 3.13 -1.51
C ASP A 268 8.30 4.61 -1.31
N HIS A 269 7.40 5.54 -1.63
CA HIS A 269 7.69 6.97 -1.70
C HIS A 269 6.44 7.84 -1.44
N ASN A 270 6.64 8.96 -0.74
CA ASN A 270 5.62 9.99 -0.54
C ASN A 270 5.19 10.63 -1.87
N THR A 271 4.04 11.30 -1.88
CA THR A 271 3.48 11.91 -3.10
C THR A 271 3.35 13.42 -2.97
N TRP A 272 3.30 14.10 -4.11
CA TRP A 272 3.05 15.53 -4.18
C TRP A 272 2.16 15.84 -5.38
N SER A 273 1.41 16.94 -5.32
CA SER A 273 0.56 17.35 -6.43
C SER A 273 0.33 18.86 -6.47
N ILE A 274 0.13 19.39 -7.67
CA ILE A 274 -0.29 20.77 -7.91
C ILE A 274 -1.43 20.80 -8.92
N LYS A 275 -2.42 21.66 -8.65
CA LYS A 275 -3.48 21.96 -9.60
C LYS A 275 -3.03 23.13 -10.50
N VAL A 276 -3.10 22.93 -11.81
CA VAL A 276 -2.72 23.91 -12.85
C VAL A 276 -3.97 24.32 -13.62
N ASP A 277 -4.17 25.63 -13.75
CA ASP A 277 -5.19 26.24 -14.60
C ASP A 277 -4.49 26.87 -15.81
N THR A 278 -4.76 26.33 -16.99
CA THR A 278 -4.15 26.78 -18.25
C THR A 278 -5.00 27.83 -18.98
N THR A 279 -6.09 28.32 -18.38
CA THR A 279 -6.89 29.42 -18.95
C THR A 279 -6.05 30.66 -19.32
N PRO A 280 -5.03 31.08 -18.53
CA PRO A 280 -4.18 32.21 -18.90
C PRO A 280 -3.01 31.83 -19.81
N PHE A 281 -2.85 30.54 -20.15
CA PHE A 281 -1.69 30.04 -20.90
C PHE A 281 -1.90 30.23 -22.41
N SER A 282 -0.81 30.46 -23.13
CA SER A 282 -0.79 30.40 -24.59
C SER A 282 -0.37 29.00 -25.06
N PRO A 283 -0.79 28.54 -26.26
CA PRO A 283 -0.32 27.28 -26.82
C PRO A 283 1.21 27.27 -26.97
N ASP A 284 1.87 26.38 -26.26
CA ASP A 284 3.33 26.24 -26.25
C ASP A 284 3.77 24.94 -25.54
N GLU A 285 5.05 24.62 -25.59
CA GLU A 285 5.65 23.69 -24.64
C GLU A 285 5.94 24.42 -23.32
N TYR A 286 5.49 23.84 -22.20
CA TYR A 286 5.71 24.33 -20.85
C TYR A 286 6.70 23.44 -20.12
N VAL A 287 7.61 24.08 -19.38
CA VAL A 287 8.55 23.45 -18.47
C VAL A 287 7.96 23.50 -17.07
N VAL A 288 7.92 22.34 -16.40
CA VAL A 288 7.54 22.22 -15.00
C VAL A 288 8.80 21.90 -14.21
N SER A 289 9.14 22.75 -13.25
CA SER A 289 10.22 22.53 -12.28
C SER A 289 9.64 22.33 -10.90
N VAL A 290 10.15 21.35 -10.16
CA VAL A 290 9.77 21.06 -8.78
C VAL A 290 11.05 20.98 -7.96
N GLU A 291 11.15 21.80 -6.92
CA GLU A 291 12.34 21.93 -6.08
C GLU A 291 11.99 21.77 -4.60
N SER A 292 12.83 21.03 -3.87
CA SER A 292 12.93 21.11 -2.42
C SER A 292 14.21 21.87 -2.06
N ILE A 293 14.08 23.03 -1.42
CA ILE A 293 15.21 23.83 -0.94
C ILE A 293 15.94 23.09 0.19
N GLU A 294 15.17 22.49 1.10
CA GLU A 294 15.68 21.81 2.29
C GLU A 294 16.54 20.60 1.92
N ALA A 295 16.06 19.77 0.99
CA ALA A 295 16.81 18.60 0.53
C ALA A 295 17.78 18.90 -0.63
N GLY A 296 17.77 20.13 -1.15
CA GLY A 296 18.64 20.56 -2.25
C GLY A 296 18.45 19.77 -3.55
N VAL A 297 17.22 19.33 -3.82
CA VAL A 297 16.89 18.50 -5.00
C VAL A 297 15.88 19.20 -5.91
N THR A 298 16.14 19.15 -7.21
CA THR A 298 15.27 19.71 -8.25
C THR A 298 15.00 18.65 -9.30
N SER A 299 13.77 18.61 -9.80
CA SER A 299 13.36 17.78 -10.93
C SER A 299 12.62 18.64 -11.94
N THR A 300 12.76 18.32 -13.22
CA THR A 300 12.16 19.11 -14.29
C THR A 300 11.60 18.21 -15.39
N THR A 301 10.45 18.55 -15.93
CA THR A 301 9.82 17.87 -17.08
C THR A 301 9.13 18.88 -17.99
N THR A 302 8.69 18.45 -19.17
CA THR A 302 7.90 19.28 -20.09
C THR A 302 6.55 18.66 -20.43
N PHE A 303 5.59 19.51 -20.82
CA PHE A 303 4.33 19.10 -21.43
C PHE A 303 3.85 20.16 -22.42
N ASN A 304 3.05 19.76 -23.40
CA ASN A 304 2.50 20.70 -24.38
C ASN A 304 1.14 21.22 -23.93
N VAL A 305 0.90 22.51 -24.17
CA VAL A 305 -0.42 23.10 -24.19
C VAL A 305 -0.75 23.44 -25.64
N LEU A 306 -1.80 22.84 -26.17
CA LEU A 306 -2.21 22.94 -27.57
C LEU A 306 -3.43 23.86 -27.73
N GLU A 307 -3.64 24.37 -28.94
CA GLU A 307 -4.89 25.04 -29.29
C GLU A 307 -6.07 24.06 -29.21
N GLU A 308 -7.22 24.55 -28.75
CA GLU A 308 -8.43 23.75 -28.67
C GLU A 308 -8.94 23.44 -30.09
N GLY A 309 -8.69 22.22 -30.56
CA GLY A 309 -9.38 21.62 -31.70
C GLY A 309 -8.50 21.12 -32.86
N GLN A 310 -7.85 19.96 -32.70
CA GLN A 310 -7.73 18.88 -33.72
C GLN A 310 -7.35 17.54 -33.05
N PRO A 311 -7.94 16.39 -33.44
CA PRO A 311 -7.54 15.08 -32.94
C PRO A 311 -6.23 14.60 -33.59
N ILE A 312 -5.25 14.18 -32.77
CA ILE A 312 -4.00 13.53 -33.17
C ILE A 312 -4.22 12.00 -33.27
N PRO A 313 -3.67 11.29 -34.28
CA PRO A 313 -3.86 9.85 -34.41
C PRO A 313 -3.01 9.04 -33.41
N THR A 314 -3.64 8.09 -32.72
CA THR A 314 -3.01 7.14 -31.79
C THR A 314 -2.35 5.97 -32.56
N PRO A 315 -1.11 5.57 -32.22
CA PRO A 315 -0.47 4.39 -32.81
C PRO A 315 -0.96 3.07 -32.18
N GLU A 316 -0.95 2.03 -33.00
CA GLU A 316 -1.45 0.67 -32.76
C GLU A 316 -0.49 -0.18 -31.89
N PRO A 317 -0.97 -0.92 -30.86
CA PRO A 317 -0.10 -1.73 -30.00
C PRO A 317 0.23 -3.10 -30.62
N THR A 318 1.48 -3.53 -30.45
CA THR A 318 2.01 -4.85 -30.80
C THR A 318 1.83 -5.82 -29.61
N PRO A 319 1.46 -7.10 -29.81
CA PRO A 319 1.21 -8.05 -28.72
C PRO A 319 2.50 -8.66 -28.15
N GLU A 320 2.55 -8.79 -26.82
CA GLU A 320 3.64 -9.43 -26.06
C GLU A 320 3.15 -10.78 -25.48
N GLN A 321 4.06 -11.77 -25.42
CA GLN A 321 3.77 -13.18 -25.12
C GLN A 321 3.71 -13.50 -23.62
N THR A 322 2.77 -14.38 -23.24
CA THR A 322 2.57 -14.96 -21.90
C THR A 322 3.54 -16.11 -21.61
N PRO A 323 4.21 -16.17 -20.44
CA PRO A 323 4.92 -17.37 -19.98
C PRO A 323 4.03 -18.33 -19.16
N GLU A 324 4.28 -19.64 -19.28
CA GLU A 324 3.58 -20.76 -18.62
C GLU A 324 3.85 -20.85 -17.08
N PRO A 325 2.91 -21.38 -16.28
CA PRO A 325 3.10 -21.59 -14.84
C PRO A 325 3.93 -22.85 -14.51
N VAL A 326 4.87 -22.74 -13.56
CA VAL A 326 5.73 -23.82 -13.04
C VAL A 326 5.15 -24.37 -11.72
N PRO A 327 5.28 -25.67 -11.38
CA PRO A 327 4.63 -26.28 -10.20
C PRO A 327 5.25 -25.85 -8.87
N ASN A 328 4.41 -25.77 -7.83
CA ASN A 328 4.78 -25.57 -6.42
C ASN A 328 5.99 -26.43 -6.01
N GLY A 329 7.05 -25.75 -5.60
CA GLY A 329 8.27 -26.35 -5.06
C GLY A 329 8.10 -26.80 -3.61
N SER A 330 8.52 -28.02 -3.28
CA SER A 330 8.42 -28.61 -1.93
C SER A 330 9.50 -28.15 -0.94
N GLY A 331 10.05 -26.94 -1.10
CA GLY A 331 11.16 -26.42 -0.29
C GLY A 331 10.80 -25.21 0.59
N LEU A 332 9.97 -24.31 0.08
CA LEU A 332 9.42 -23.18 0.85
C LEU A 332 8.07 -23.58 1.47
N GLY A 333 8.00 -23.63 2.80
CA GLY A 333 6.79 -23.97 3.54
C GLY A 333 5.84 -22.78 3.62
N VAL A 334 4.69 -22.85 2.94
CA VAL A 334 3.62 -21.85 3.01
C VAL A 334 2.33 -22.53 3.45
N GLU A 335 1.85 -22.16 4.63
CA GLU A 335 0.67 -22.72 5.29
C GLU A 335 -0.40 -21.66 5.56
N ASN A 336 -1.61 -22.12 5.91
CA ASN A 336 -2.74 -21.27 6.31
C ASN A 336 -3.06 -20.17 5.30
N VAL A 337 -3.02 -20.50 4.00
CA VAL A 337 -3.38 -19.56 2.93
C VAL A 337 -4.90 -19.40 2.89
N GLU A 338 -5.38 -18.26 3.36
CA GLU A 338 -6.80 -17.93 3.51
C GLU A 338 -7.11 -16.59 2.81
N GLY A 339 -8.39 -16.32 2.54
CA GLY A 339 -8.82 -15.06 1.94
C GLY A 339 -8.68 -14.95 0.42
N ILE A 340 -8.22 -16.02 -0.25
CA ILE A 340 -8.20 -16.11 -1.73
C ILE A 340 -9.43 -16.90 -2.20
N PRO A 341 -10.38 -16.27 -2.92
CA PRO A 341 -11.51 -16.99 -3.52
C PRO A 341 -11.05 -18.14 -4.43
N THR A 342 -11.82 -19.23 -4.46
CA THR A 342 -11.52 -20.43 -5.27
C THR A 342 -11.95 -20.32 -6.73
N GLY A 343 -12.77 -19.32 -7.06
CA GLY A 343 -13.22 -19.02 -8.41
C GLY A 343 -12.45 -17.89 -9.08
N GLU A 344 -12.94 -17.50 -10.24
CA GLU A 344 -12.44 -16.33 -10.96
C GLU A 344 -12.73 -15.05 -10.16
N LEU A 345 -11.83 -14.07 -10.28
CA LEU A 345 -11.91 -12.84 -9.50
C LEU A 345 -12.60 -11.73 -10.30
N ILE A 346 -13.43 -10.96 -9.60
CA ILE A 346 -14.14 -9.81 -10.15
C ILE A 346 -13.30 -8.55 -9.91
N PRO A 347 -12.99 -7.75 -10.95
CA PRO A 347 -12.34 -6.46 -10.78
C PRO A 347 -13.00 -5.57 -9.72
N GLY A 348 -12.21 -4.81 -8.97
CA GLY A 348 -12.70 -3.94 -7.90
C GLY A 348 -13.02 -4.66 -6.59
N THR A 349 -12.92 -5.99 -6.53
CA THR A 349 -13.08 -6.73 -5.28
C THR A 349 -11.89 -6.46 -4.35
N GLU A 350 -12.14 -6.01 -3.13
CA GLU A 350 -11.10 -5.97 -2.09
C GLU A 350 -10.84 -7.39 -1.57
N LEU A 351 -9.57 -7.78 -1.58
CA LEU A 351 -9.10 -9.02 -0.99
C LEU A 351 -8.32 -8.71 0.28
N GLU A 352 -8.50 -9.59 1.28
CA GLU A 352 -7.68 -9.65 2.47
C GLU A 352 -7.22 -11.10 2.63
N ILE A 353 -5.92 -11.32 2.42
CA ILE A 353 -5.28 -12.62 2.26
C ILE A 353 -4.34 -12.83 3.44
N TYR A 354 -4.39 -14.01 4.02
CA TYR A 354 -3.48 -14.41 5.10
C TYR A 354 -2.66 -15.61 4.66
N CYS A 355 -1.38 -15.66 5.04
CA CYS A 355 -0.58 -16.88 4.98
C CYS A 355 0.49 -16.90 6.07
N THR A 356 1.09 -18.07 6.29
CA THR A 356 2.25 -18.23 7.18
C THR A 356 3.36 -18.93 6.42
N ILE A 357 4.52 -18.29 6.30
CA ILE A 357 5.74 -18.95 5.87
C ILE A 357 6.31 -19.71 7.07
N THR A 358 6.38 -21.03 6.99
CA THR A 358 6.80 -21.91 8.08
C THR A 358 8.22 -22.42 7.92
N ASP A 359 8.67 -22.59 6.68
CA ASP A 359 9.96 -23.18 6.36
C ASP A 359 10.60 -22.39 5.21
N PHE A 360 11.88 -22.08 5.35
CA PHE A 360 12.70 -21.51 4.29
C PHE A 360 13.67 -22.58 3.79
N ILE A 361 14.19 -22.42 2.58
CA ILE A 361 15.21 -23.33 2.07
C ILE A 361 16.50 -23.09 2.85
N GLU A 362 16.83 -24.07 3.68
CA GLU A 362 17.88 -24.01 4.70
C GLU A 362 19.22 -23.48 4.18
N GLY A 363 19.84 -22.65 5.02
CA GLY A 363 21.25 -22.33 4.96
C GLY A 363 22.08 -23.36 5.71
N GLU A 364 23.39 -23.39 5.47
CA GLU A 364 24.32 -24.31 6.14
C GLU A 364 24.35 -24.06 7.66
N GLY A 365 23.46 -24.69 8.44
CA GLY A 365 23.31 -24.48 9.89
C GLY A 365 22.44 -23.28 10.30
N PHE A 366 21.67 -22.71 9.36
CA PHE A 366 20.81 -21.56 9.60
C PHE A 366 19.43 -21.77 8.96
N THR A 367 18.40 -21.13 9.53
CA THR A 367 17.01 -21.14 9.03
C THR A 367 16.89 -20.70 7.56
N ILE A 368 17.71 -19.75 7.13
CA ILE A 368 17.89 -19.30 5.75
C ILE A 368 19.32 -18.75 5.62
N ARG A 369 19.91 -18.74 4.42
CA ARG A 369 21.21 -18.09 4.21
C ARG A 369 21.07 -16.57 4.34
N GLY A 370 21.96 -15.92 5.09
CA GLY A 370 21.97 -14.46 5.24
C GLY A 370 22.11 -13.66 3.94
N THR A 371 22.59 -14.29 2.86
CA THR A 371 22.73 -13.68 1.52
C THR A 371 21.56 -13.94 0.58
N ASP A 372 20.59 -14.75 0.99
CA ASP A 372 19.35 -14.97 0.23
C ASP A 372 18.40 -13.79 0.43
N THR A 373 17.33 -13.73 -0.35
CA THR A 373 16.24 -12.74 -0.17
C THR A 373 14.89 -13.44 -0.35
N VAL A 374 13.89 -13.07 0.44
CA VAL A 374 12.52 -13.55 0.29
C VAL A 374 11.69 -12.43 -0.34
N GLU A 375 11.25 -12.65 -1.57
CA GLU A 375 10.42 -11.72 -2.33
C GLU A 375 8.94 -12.12 -2.25
N PHE A 376 8.09 -11.16 -1.94
CA PHE A 376 6.64 -11.22 -1.99
C PHE A 376 6.16 -10.40 -3.18
N TYR A 377 5.18 -10.89 -3.92
CA TYR A 377 4.64 -10.20 -5.08
C TYR A 377 3.12 -10.41 -5.24
N THR A 378 2.44 -9.37 -5.72
CA THR A 378 1.03 -9.37 -6.09
C THR A 378 0.77 -8.37 -7.22
N ASP A 379 -0.21 -8.69 -8.08
CA ASP A 379 -0.77 -7.79 -9.09
C ASP A 379 -1.97 -6.99 -8.55
N LEU A 380 -2.35 -7.16 -7.28
CA LEU A 380 -3.43 -6.36 -6.67
C LEU A 380 -3.06 -4.87 -6.63
N HIS A 381 -4.03 -4.01 -6.92
CA HIS A 381 -3.91 -2.57 -6.75
C HIS A 381 -3.96 -2.19 -5.28
N SER A 382 -3.30 -1.08 -4.93
CA SER A 382 -3.28 -0.55 -3.55
C SER A 382 -2.85 -1.58 -2.51
N ALA A 383 -2.00 -2.54 -2.92
CA ALA A 383 -1.60 -3.67 -2.08
C ALA A 383 -0.90 -3.20 -0.80
N ARG A 384 -1.31 -3.70 0.37
CA ARG A 384 -0.67 -3.48 1.67
C ARG A 384 -0.32 -4.80 2.33
N TRP A 385 0.88 -4.90 2.85
CA TRP A 385 1.45 -6.08 3.47
C TRP A 385 1.75 -5.81 4.94
N HIS A 386 1.25 -6.67 5.84
CA HIS A 386 1.66 -6.70 7.22
C HIS A 386 2.39 -8.00 7.48
N PHE A 387 3.53 -7.89 8.16
CA PHE A 387 4.38 -9.02 8.49
C PHE A 387 4.50 -9.14 10.01
N THR A 388 4.26 -10.33 10.54
CA THR A 388 4.61 -10.68 11.91
C THR A 388 5.69 -11.75 11.87
N PHE A 389 6.92 -11.37 12.20
CA PHE A 389 8.03 -12.29 12.32
C PHE A 389 7.94 -13.03 13.66
N ILE A 390 7.87 -14.36 13.62
CA ILE A 390 7.78 -15.19 14.80
C ILE A 390 9.11 -15.92 14.99
N ILE A 391 9.74 -15.75 16.14
CA ILE A 391 10.96 -16.47 16.51
C ILE A 391 10.84 -17.00 17.94
N GLY A 392 11.19 -18.27 18.16
CA GLY A 392 11.09 -18.90 19.49
C GLY A 392 9.66 -18.85 20.07
N GLY A 393 8.64 -18.81 19.22
CA GLY A 393 7.23 -18.70 19.60
C GLY A 393 6.71 -17.29 19.92
N ARG A 394 7.51 -16.23 19.75
CA ARG A 394 7.09 -14.83 19.97
C ARG A 394 6.97 -14.08 18.65
N GLY A 395 5.89 -13.33 18.46
CA GLY A 395 5.67 -12.49 17.27
C GLY A 395 6.20 -11.07 17.46
N ILE A 396 6.88 -10.57 16.45
CA ILE A 396 7.35 -9.19 16.29
C ILE A 396 6.64 -8.64 15.06
N GLU A 397 5.81 -7.62 15.25
CA GLU A 397 5.20 -6.92 14.12
C GLU A 397 6.23 -6.01 13.46
N TRP A 398 6.35 -6.14 12.15
CA TRP A 398 7.15 -5.23 11.35
C TRP A 398 6.28 -4.11 10.78
N PRO A 399 6.88 -2.94 10.47
CA PRO A 399 6.15 -1.85 9.84
C PRO A 399 5.42 -2.35 8.59
N PRO A 400 4.17 -1.92 8.36
CA PRO A 400 3.45 -2.31 7.17
C PRO A 400 4.21 -1.83 5.93
N ARG A 401 4.15 -2.64 4.88
CA ARG A 401 4.72 -2.35 3.58
C ARG A 401 3.57 -2.22 2.58
N SER A 402 3.74 -1.56 1.45
CA SER A 402 2.71 -1.49 0.40
C SER A 402 3.38 -1.59 -0.96
N GLY A 403 2.58 -1.79 -2.02
CA GLY A 403 3.07 -2.01 -3.36
C GLY A 403 3.04 -3.48 -3.78
N GLY A 404 3.18 -3.70 -5.09
CA GLY A 404 3.04 -5.03 -5.70
C GLY A 404 4.24 -5.95 -5.46
N ARG A 405 5.38 -5.44 -4.98
CA ARG A 405 6.57 -6.25 -4.67
C ARG A 405 7.19 -5.79 -3.36
N VAL A 406 7.53 -6.74 -2.50
CA VAL A 406 8.20 -6.50 -1.21
C VAL A 406 9.31 -7.52 -1.03
N THR A 407 10.46 -7.11 -0.52
CA THR A 407 11.59 -8.01 -0.23
C THR A 407 11.96 -7.99 1.24
N ILE A 408 12.21 -9.16 1.82
CA ILE A 408 12.80 -9.33 3.15
C ILE A 408 14.14 -10.00 2.97
N THR A 409 15.19 -9.43 3.53
CA THR A 409 16.54 -9.96 3.33
C THR A 409 16.72 -11.24 4.14
N GLY A 410 17.57 -12.14 3.65
CA GLY A 410 18.05 -13.29 4.40
C GLY A 410 18.80 -12.84 5.65
N TYR A 411 19.41 -11.65 5.64
CA TYR A 411 19.99 -11.05 6.84
C TYR A 411 18.96 -10.91 7.94
N ASP A 412 17.72 -10.47 7.69
CA ASP A 412 16.70 -10.32 8.74
C ASP A 412 16.22 -11.69 9.28
N LEU A 413 16.28 -12.74 8.45
CA LEU A 413 15.65 -14.05 8.69
C LEU A 413 16.63 -15.20 9.02
N SER A 414 17.93 -15.06 8.80
CA SER A 414 18.98 -16.09 9.00
C SER A 414 19.36 -16.33 10.48
N TYR A 415 18.65 -17.17 11.21
CA TYR A 415 18.96 -17.55 12.59
C TYR A 415 19.60 -18.94 12.63
N PRO A 416 20.36 -19.30 13.68
CA PRO A 416 20.83 -20.68 13.85
C PRO A 416 19.65 -21.68 13.79
N ASP A 417 19.88 -22.87 13.24
CA ASP A 417 18.84 -23.86 12.93
C ASP A 417 18.17 -24.50 14.16
N ASP A 418 18.67 -24.23 15.37
CA ASP A 418 18.00 -24.57 16.63
C ASP A 418 16.82 -23.63 16.97
N TYR A 419 16.70 -22.48 16.28
CA TYR A 419 15.52 -21.63 16.31
C TYR A 419 14.50 -22.05 15.25
N THR A 420 13.22 -22.12 15.66
CA THR A 420 12.10 -22.15 14.70
C THR A 420 11.64 -20.73 14.43
N ILE A 421 11.65 -20.33 13.16
CA ILE A 421 11.10 -19.04 12.70
C ILE A 421 9.85 -19.24 11.84
N LYS A 422 8.93 -18.28 11.88
CA LYS A 422 7.79 -18.20 10.95
C LYS A 422 7.57 -16.76 10.55
N LEU A 423 6.96 -16.53 9.39
CA LEU A 423 6.52 -15.21 8.97
C LEU A 423 5.03 -15.25 8.69
N ARG A 424 4.22 -14.64 9.55
CA ARG A 424 2.80 -14.42 9.23
C ARG A 424 2.69 -13.22 8.32
N VAL A 425 1.90 -13.37 7.28
CA VAL A 425 1.70 -12.36 6.24
C VAL A 425 0.21 -12.09 6.13
N GLN A 426 -0.16 -10.81 6.15
CA GLN A 426 -1.48 -10.33 5.75
C GLN A 426 -1.29 -9.40 4.56
N LEU A 427 -1.98 -9.67 3.47
CA LEU A 427 -2.01 -8.87 2.26
C LEU A 427 -3.43 -8.33 2.05
N THR A 428 -3.62 -7.02 1.99
CA THR A 428 -4.85 -6.41 1.49
C THR A 428 -4.63 -5.78 0.13
N GLY A 429 -5.63 -5.74 -0.74
CA GLY A 429 -5.52 -5.08 -2.03
C GLY A 429 -6.75 -5.27 -2.91
N GLU A 430 -6.88 -4.47 -3.95
CA GLU A 430 -8.02 -4.48 -4.88
C GLU A 430 -7.68 -5.29 -6.14
N VAL A 431 -8.60 -6.15 -6.59
CA VAL A 431 -8.44 -6.90 -7.84
C VAL A 431 -8.38 -5.92 -9.02
N PRO A 432 -7.31 -5.93 -9.84
CA PRO A 432 -7.11 -4.94 -10.89
C PRO A 432 -8.14 -5.13 -12.01
N TYR A 433 -8.50 -4.03 -12.66
CA TYR A 433 -9.28 -4.07 -13.90
C TYR A 433 -8.46 -4.64 -15.06
N VAL A 434 -9.05 -5.57 -15.80
CA VAL A 434 -8.44 -6.17 -17.00
C VAL A 434 -9.36 -6.00 -18.20
N ILE A 435 -8.79 -5.56 -19.31
CA ILE A 435 -9.48 -5.38 -20.61
C ILE A 435 -9.59 -6.69 -21.42
N THR A 436 -8.82 -7.70 -21.03
CA THR A 436 -8.88 -9.08 -21.51
C THR A 436 -8.73 -10.01 -20.32
N THR A 437 -9.59 -11.04 -20.21
CA THR A 437 -9.48 -12.06 -19.15
C THR A 437 -8.05 -12.56 -19.12
N SER A 438 -7.39 -12.37 -17.99
CA SER A 438 -5.97 -12.66 -17.84
C SER A 438 -5.70 -13.16 -16.44
N ASP A 439 -4.73 -14.06 -16.34
CA ASP A 439 -4.25 -14.52 -15.05
C ASP A 439 -3.45 -13.40 -14.39
N LYS A 440 -3.76 -13.16 -13.12
CA LYS A 440 -3.03 -12.26 -12.24
C LYS A 440 -2.40 -13.05 -11.12
N THR A 441 -1.21 -12.64 -10.73
CA THR A 441 -0.51 -13.15 -9.55
C THR A 441 -1.16 -12.55 -8.33
N ILE A 442 -1.87 -13.36 -7.55
CA ILE A 442 -2.56 -12.89 -6.35
C ILE A 442 -1.63 -12.90 -5.15
N LEU A 443 -0.83 -13.96 -5.04
CA LEU A 443 0.22 -14.07 -4.04
C LEU A 443 1.36 -14.88 -4.65
N ARG A 444 2.56 -14.32 -4.67
CA ARG A 444 3.78 -15.07 -4.95
C ARG A 444 4.79 -14.81 -3.86
N VAL A 445 5.45 -15.87 -3.41
CA VAL A 445 6.58 -15.83 -2.47
C VAL A 445 7.74 -16.58 -3.09
N ARG A 446 8.92 -15.96 -3.15
CA ARG A 446 10.13 -16.54 -3.72
C ARG A 446 11.30 -16.38 -2.78
N GLN A 447 12.09 -17.43 -2.58
CA GLN A 447 13.42 -17.31 -2.00
C GLN A 447 14.46 -17.26 -3.12
N LEU A 448 15.22 -16.16 -3.18
CA LEU A 448 16.25 -15.85 -4.16
C LEU A 448 17.62 -16.08 -3.54
N ASP A 449 18.57 -16.58 -4.32
CA ASP A 449 19.99 -16.61 -3.97
C ASP A 449 20.65 -15.23 -4.16
N SER A 450 21.93 -15.11 -3.80
CA SER A 450 22.71 -13.87 -3.95
C SER A 450 22.90 -13.36 -5.39
N GLY A 451 22.44 -14.11 -6.39
CA GLY A 451 22.42 -13.72 -7.80
C GLY A 451 21.00 -13.49 -8.33
N ASP A 452 20.02 -13.26 -7.44
CA ASP A 452 18.60 -13.05 -7.74
C ASP A 452 17.91 -14.25 -8.42
N ARG A 453 18.48 -15.45 -8.29
CA ARG A 453 17.90 -16.66 -8.88
C ARG A 453 17.05 -17.37 -7.84
N VAL A 454 15.86 -17.81 -8.24
CA VAL A 454 14.97 -18.59 -7.38
C VAL A 454 15.67 -19.88 -6.96
N ARG A 455 15.75 -20.13 -5.64
CA ARG A 455 16.24 -21.37 -5.06
C ARG A 455 15.36 -22.54 -5.52
N SER A 456 15.95 -23.70 -5.77
CA SER A 456 15.19 -24.89 -6.17
C SER A 456 14.13 -25.24 -5.12
N GLY A 457 12.86 -25.24 -5.51
CA GLY A 457 11.75 -25.48 -4.58
C GLY A 457 11.29 -24.23 -3.81
N GLY A 458 11.87 -23.06 -4.12
CA GLY A 458 11.75 -21.82 -3.35
C GLY A 458 10.70 -20.86 -3.88
N GLU A 459 9.70 -21.35 -4.61
CA GLU A 459 8.61 -20.54 -5.13
C GLU A 459 7.28 -21.14 -4.71
N TYR A 460 6.46 -20.27 -4.14
CA TYR A 460 5.04 -20.47 -3.92
C TYR A 460 4.29 -19.45 -4.75
N LEU A 461 3.41 -19.91 -5.65
CA LEU A 461 2.68 -19.05 -6.57
C LEU A 461 1.20 -19.38 -6.55
N VAL A 462 0.37 -18.37 -6.30
CA VAL A 462 -1.07 -18.41 -6.47
C VAL A 462 -1.45 -17.40 -7.53
N THR A 463 -1.87 -17.91 -8.68
CA THR A 463 -2.54 -17.12 -9.72
C THR A 463 -4.05 -17.29 -9.62
N ARG A 464 -4.78 -16.26 -10.06
CA ARG A 464 -6.20 -16.36 -10.33
C ARG A 464 -6.50 -15.69 -11.65
N THR A 465 -7.40 -16.30 -12.41
CA THR A 465 -7.99 -15.68 -13.58
C THR A 465 -8.86 -14.52 -13.09
N VAL A 466 -8.47 -13.30 -13.48
CA VAL A 466 -9.33 -12.14 -13.36
C VAL A 466 -10.12 -12.10 -14.65
N GLN A 467 -11.43 -12.23 -14.55
CA GLN A 467 -12.26 -12.03 -15.72
C GLN A 467 -12.14 -10.57 -16.13
N THR A 468 -12.07 -10.30 -17.44
CA THR A 468 -12.71 -9.05 -17.89
C THR A 468 -14.08 -9.01 -17.27
N PRO A 469 -14.61 -7.86 -16.85
CA PRO A 469 -16.05 -7.79 -16.62
C PRO A 469 -16.71 -8.43 -17.85
N GLN A 470 -17.30 -9.62 -17.68
CA GLN A 470 -17.72 -10.46 -18.79
C GLN A 470 -18.59 -9.55 -19.65
N PRO A 471 -18.27 -9.31 -20.93
CA PRO A 471 -19.27 -8.77 -21.81
C PRO A 471 -20.27 -9.90 -21.98
N GLU A 472 -21.23 -10.00 -21.06
CA GLU A 472 -22.58 -10.38 -21.45
C GLU A 472 -22.84 -9.65 -22.76
N PRO A 473 -23.38 -10.32 -23.80
CA PRO A 473 -23.70 -9.60 -25.01
C PRO A 473 -24.52 -8.39 -24.55
N VAL A 474 -23.96 -7.19 -24.79
CA VAL A 474 -24.47 -5.93 -24.24
C VAL A 474 -25.69 -5.49 -25.05
N ASP A 475 -26.43 -6.50 -25.49
CA ASP A 475 -27.69 -6.54 -26.18
C ASP A 475 -28.80 -7.05 -25.26
N THR A 476 -28.58 -7.30 -23.97
CA THR A 476 -29.67 -7.75 -23.08
C THR A 476 -29.78 -6.90 -21.82
N ILE A 477 -30.93 -6.23 -21.64
CA ILE A 477 -31.24 -5.52 -20.39
C ILE A 477 -31.79 -6.53 -19.39
N ILE A 478 -31.19 -6.61 -18.20
CA ILE A 478 -31.70 -7.41 -17.08
C ILE A 478 -32.41 -6.48 -16.09
N LEU A 479 -33.71 -6.66 -15.92
CA LEU A 479 -34.50 -5.98 -14.90
C LEU A 479 -34.49 -6.79 -13.61
N GLN A 480 -34.39 -6.11 -12.48
CA GLN A 480 -34.54 -6.69 -11.14
C GLN A 480 -35.95 -6.45 -10.60
N PRO A 481 -36.42 -7.25 -9.62
CA PRO A 481 -37.70 -7.01 -8.96
C PRO A 481 -37.75 -5.61 -8.35
N GLY A 482 -38.78 -4.84 -8.69
CA GLY A 482 -38.93 -3.44 -8.29
C GLY A 482 -38.73 -2.45 -9.46
N TRP A 483 -38.37 -1.22 -9.12
CA TRP A 483 -38.07 -0.18 -10.10
C TRP A 483 -36.66 -0.35 -10.68
N ASN A 484 -36.55 -0.11 -11.98
CA ASN A 484 -35.30 -0.11 -12.74
C ASN A 484 -35.23 1.20 -13.53
N PHE A 485 -34.04 1.81 -13.56
CA PHE A 485 -33.77 2.99 -14.37
C PHE A 485 -32.77 2.63 -15.45
N ILE A 486 -33.28 2.43 -16.66
CA ILE A 486 -32.55 1.78 -17.76
C ILE A 486 -32.34 2.74 -18.94
N SER A 487 -31.46 2.36 -19.84
CA SER A 487 -31.26 3.00 -21.14
C SER A 487 -30.95 1.95 -22.21
N VAL A 488 -30.92 2.38 -23.47
CA VAL A 488 -30.32 1.60 -24.55
C VAL A 488 -29.01 2.26 -24.98
N PRO A 489 -27.91 1.49 -25.10
CA PRO A 489 -26.61 2.09 -25.40
C PRO A 489 -26.51 2.54 -26.86
N LYS A 490 -27.09 1.78 -27.79
CA LYS A 490 -27.03 2.03 -29.23
C LYS A 490 -28.43 2.04 -29.85
N ARG A 491 -28.52 2.55 -31.08
CA ARG A 491 -29.79 2.53 -31.82
C ARG A 491 -30.22 1.09 -32.07
N LEU A 492 -31.50 0.85 -31.89
CA LEU A 492 -32.10 -0.47 -32.13
C LEU A 492 -32.54 -0.60 -33.59
N ALA A 493 -32.48 -1.83 -34.10
CA ALA A 493 -32.90 -2.22 -35.43
C ALA A 493 -34.39 -1.92 -35.67
N GLU A 494 -34.75 -1.72 -36.94
CA GLU A 494 -36.14 -1.51 -37.34
C GLU A 494 -37.01 -2.72 -36.92
N GLY A 495 -38.13 -2.46 -36.26
CA GLY A 495 -39.00 -3.50 -35.67
C GLY A 495 -38.73 -3.77 -34.19
N SER A 496 -37.54 -3.43 -33.69
CA SER A 496 -37.13 -3.58 -32.29
C SER A 496 -36.86 -2.23 -31.60
N ASN A 497 -37.22 -1.11 -32.23
CA ASN A 497 -36.87 0.25 -31.80
C ASN A 497 -37.99 1.02 -31.07
N THR A 498 -38.99 0.33 -30.55
CA THR A 498 -40.10 0.92 -29.78
C THR A 498 -40.30 0.21 -28.44
N ALA A 499 -41.11 0.79 -27.55
CA ALA A 499 -41.42 0.24 -26.23
C ALA A 499 -42.13 -1.13 -26.28
N ALA A 500 -42.48 -1.64 -27.47
CA ALA A 500 -42.96 -3.00 -27.67
C ALA A 500 -41.95 -4.05 -27.19
N ILE A 501 -40.65 -3.73 -27.13
CA ILE A 501 -39.62 -4.62 -26.56
C ILE A 501 -39.85 -4.93 -25.07
N PHE A 502 -40.68 -4.14 -24.37
CA PHE A 502 -41.02 -4.35 -22.96
C PHE A 502 -42.35 -5.09 -22.76
N ALA A 503 -42.97 -5.61 -23.82
CA ALA A 503 -44.32 -6.19 -23.75
C ALA A 503 -44.43 -7.39 -22.79
N ASP A 504 -43.36 -8.15 -22.62
CA ASP A 504 -43.32 -9.34 -21.77
C ASP A 504 -42.96 -9.03 -20.30
N VAL A 505 -42.70 -7.77 -19.96
CA VAL A 505 -42.39 -7.37 -18.57
C VAL A 505 -43.68 -7.27 -17.76
N ASP A 506 -43.84 -8.08 -16.72
CA ASP A 506 -44.91 -7.89 -15.72
C ASP A 506 -44.62 -6.65 -14.87
N THR A 507 -45.20 -5.52 -15.27
CA THR A 507 -45.09 -4.23 -14.57
C THR A 507 -45.98 -4.12 -13.33
N ASP A 508 -46.74 -5.17 -12.99
CA ASP A 508 -47.73 -5.18 -11.91
C ASP A 508 -48.67 -3.96 -12.01
N GLY A 509 -49.10 -3.67 -13.25
CA GLY A 509 -50.03 -2.59 -13.59
C GLY A 509 -49.44 -1.16 -13.63
N ARG A 510 -48.12 -1.00 -13.48
CA ARG A 510 -47.45 0.31 -13.50
C ARG A 510 -47.10 0.74 -14.93
N SER A 511 -47.23 2.04 -15.20
CA SER A 511 -46.80 2.60 -16.49
C SER A 511 -45.27 2.68 -16.58
N ILE A 512 -44.77 2.61 -17.81
CA ILE A 512 -43.37 2.88 -18.16
C ILE A 512 -43.23 4.38 -18.41
N PHE A 513 -42.19 5.01 -17.86
CA PHE A 513 -42.05 6.47 -17.88
C PHE A 513 -40.73 6.94 -18.52
N GLN A 514 -40.81 8.08 -19.21
CA GLN A 514 -39.68 8.95 -19.55
C GLN A 514 -39.86 10.30 -18.87
N TYR A 515 -38.76 11.00 -18.61
CA TYR A 515 -38.80 12.35 -18.07
C TYR A 515 -38.47 13.38 -19.16
N ASN A 516 -39.37 14.33 -19.36
CA ASN A 516 -39.19 15.45 -20.26
C ASN A 516 -38.75 16.68 -19.47
N ALA A 517 -37.46 16.99 -19.52
CA ALA A 517 -36.89 18.11 -18.78
C ALA A 517 -37.27 19.49 -19.38
N ALA A 518 -37.72 19.56 -20.63
CA ALA A 518 -38.16 20.83 -21.23
C ALA A 518 -39.47 21.33 -20.61
N SER A 519 -40.35 20.40 -20.24
CA SER A 519 -41.64 20.67 -19.59
C SER A 519 -41.68 20.28 -18.12
N GLU A 520 -40.59 19.71 -17.60
CA GLU A 520 -40.46 19.14 -16.25
C GLU A 520 -41.55 18.09 -15.90
N THR A 521 -42.00 17.32 -16.90
CA THR A 521 -43.11 16.35 -16.75
C THR A 521 -42.69 14.91 -17.04
N TRP A 522 -43.39 13.98 -16.40
CA TRP A 522 -43.33 12.56 -16.71
C TRP A 522 -44.24 12.20 -17.88
N GLU A 523 -43.71 11.46 -18.85
CA GLU A 523 -44.43 10.98 -20.03
C GLU A 523 -44.56 9.46 -19.99
N THR A 524 -45.77 8.95 -20.21
CA THR A 524 -46.03 7.51 -20.26
C THR A 524 -45.68 6.94 -21.63
N MET A 525 -44.93 5.85 -21.67
CA MET A 525 -44.65 5.11 -22.90
C MET A 525 -45.78 4.12 -23.22
N ASN A 526 -46.14 4.06 -24.50
CA ASN A 526 -46.98 3.01 -25.08
C ASN A 526 -46.15 2.14 -26.04
N PRO A 527 -46.66 1.00 -26.53
CA PRO A 527 -45.88 0.10 -27.40
C PRO A 527 -45.32 0.73 -28.69
N ALA A 528 -45.90 1.84 -29.17
CA ALA A 528 -45.42 2.58 -30.34
C ALA A 528 -44.40 3.69 -30.00
N SER A 529 -44.12 3.92 -28.72
CA SER A 529 -43.20 4.97 -28.26
C SER A 529 -41.76 4.59 -28.62
N PRO A 530 -40.97 5.48 -29.22
CA PRO A 530 -39.62 5.13 -29.65
C PRO A 530 -38.66 4.95 -28.48
N VAL A 531 -37.76 3.98 -28.60
CA VAL A 531 -36.66 3.74 -27.66
C VAL A 531 -35.37 4.20 -28.34
N LYS A 532 -34.67 5.16 -27.73
CA LYS A 532 -33.52 5.84 -28.35
C LYS A 532 -32.34 5.90 -27.36
N PRO A 533 -31.09 5.89 -27.87
CA PRO A 533 -29.92 6.23 -27.04
C PRO A 533 -30.06 7.58 -26.36
N LEU A 534 -29.33 7.77 -25.26
CA LEU A 534 -29.37 8.98 -24.41
C LEU A 534 -30.72 9.23 -23.70
N VAL A 535 -31.73 8.38 -23.91
CA VAL A 535 -33.00 8.45 -23.19
C VAL A 535 -33.02 7.38 -22.10
N ALA A 536 -33.25 7.80 -20.87
CA ALA A 536 -33.47 6.89 -19.76
C ALA A 536 -34.96 6.64 -19.54
N ILE A 537 -35.27 5.42 -19.09
CA ILE A 537 -36.61 4.88 -18.97
C ILE A 537 -36.76 4.28 -17.57
N TRP A 538 -37.84 4.65 -16.88
CA TRP A 538 -38.26 4.00 -15.65
C TRP A 538 -39.25 2.88 -15.96
N ILE A 539 -38.93 1.67 -15.50
CA ILE A 539 -39.77 0.50 -15.65
C ILE A 539 -39.80 -0.30 -14.35
N TYR A 540 -40.98 -0.78 -13.96
CA TYR A 540 -41.14 -1.70 -12.86
C TYR A 540 -41.17 -3.13 -13.39
N ALA A 541 -40.50 -4.06 -12.72
CA ALA A 541 -40.62 -5.49 -13.00
C ALA A 541 -41.01 -6.23 -11.72
N ARG A 542 -41.99 -7.13 -11.79
CA ARG A 542 -42.41 -7.94 -10.65
C ARG A 542 -41.36 -8.98 -10.27
N GLU A 543 -40.65 -9.50 -11.27
CA GLU A 543 -39.61 -10.52 -11.15
C GLU A 543 -38.44 -10.18 -12.08
N THR A 544 -37.29 -10.83 -11.84
CA THR A 544 -36.12 -10.64 -12.69
C THR A 544 -36.47 -11.01 -14.14
N THR A 545 -36.30 -10.06 -15.07
CA THR A 545 -36.74 -10.22 -16.47
C THR A 545 -35.64 -9.79 -17.43
N SER A 546 -35.33 -10.60 -18.43
CA SER A 546 -34.35 -10.29 -19.47
C SER A 546 -35.04 -9.77 -20.73
N ILE A 547 -34.53 -8.68 -21.29
CA ILE A 547 -35.02 -8.06 -22.53
C ILE A 547 -33.88 -8.04 -23.53
N ALA A 548 -34.00 -8.83 -24.59
CA ALA A 548 -33.07 -8.80 -25.71
C ALA A 548 -33.26 -7.53 -26.55
N LEU A 549 -32.16 -6.95 -26.99
CA LEU A 549 -32.00 -5.77 -27.82
C LEU A 549 -31.40 -6.24 -29.14
N GLU A 550 -31.88 -5.64 -30.23
CA GLU A 550 -31.32 -5.87 -31.54
C GLU A 550 -30.78 -4.53 -32.04
N PHE A 551 -29.46 -4.43 -32.22
CA PHE A 551 -28.83 -3.17 -32.64
C PHE A 551 -28.86 -2.99 -34.16
N ASP A 552 -29.03 -1.73 -34.59
CA ASP A 552 -28.92 -1.37 -36.00
C ASP A 552 -27.45 -1.39 -36.44
N LEU A 553 -27.10 -2.33 -37.34
CA LEU A 553 -25.76 -2.48 -37.93
C LEU A 553 -25.59 -1.70 -39.25
N GLY A 554 -26.56 -0.84 -39.60
CA GLY A 554 -26.57 -0.06 -40.85
C GLY A 554 -25.43 0.97 -41.00
N ALA A 555 -25.35 1.59 -42.19
CA ALA A 555 -24.27 2.49 -42.62
C ALA A 555 -23.98 3.67 -41.67
N VAL A 556 -22.79 4.28 -41.83
CA VAL A 556 -22.30 5.45 -41.07
C VAL A 556 -23.39 6.50 -40.87
N GLN A 557 -23.83 6.66 -39.62
CA GLN A 557 -24.86 7.59 -39.20
C GLN A 557 -24.26 8.59 -38.23
N VAL A 558 -24.84 9.79 -38.19
CA VAL A 558 -24.47 10.81 -37.21
C VAL A 558 -24.77 10.28 -35.81
N PRO A 559 -23.80 10.28 -34.87
CA PRO A 559 -24.01 9.86 -33.50
C PRO A 559 -25.21 10.58 -32.86
N PRO A 560 -26.04 9.89 -32.06
CA PRO A 560 -27.15 10.51 -31.34
C PRO A 560 -26.69 11.69 -30.47
N LEU A 561 -27.56 12.70 -30.35
CA LEU A 561 -27.40 13.80 -29.42
C LEU A 561 -28.71 14.02 -28.64
N LYS A 562 -28.60 14.67 -27.48
CA LYS A 562 -29.75 15.03 -26.64
C LYS A 562 -29.59 16.42 -26.06
N GLN A 563 -30.62 17.23 -26.22
CA GLN A 563 -30.73 18.52 -25.53
C GLN A 563 -31.00 18.27 -24.04
N LEU A 564 -30.20 18.90 -23.19
CA LEU A 564 -30.39 18.99 -21.75
C LEU A 564 -30.76 20.43 -21.37
N TYR A 565 -31.63 20.56 -20.40
CA TYR A 565 -32.13 21.84 -19.89
C TYR A 565 -31.52 22.15 -18.53
N GLU A 566 -31.56 23.40 -18.07
CA GLU A 566 -31.19 23.73 -16.69
C GLU A 566 -32.03 22.91 -15.69
N GLY A 567 -31.43 22.44 -14.60
CA GLY A 567 -32.07 21.55 -13.62
C GLY A 567 -31.87 20.06 -13.90
N TRP A 568 -32.77 19.23 -13.38
CA TRP A 568 -32.66 17.77 -13.47
C TRP A 568 -33.10 17.25 -14.83
N ASN A 569 -32.26 16.40 -15.44
CA ASN A 569 -32.57 15.71 -16.68
C ASN A 569 -32.36 14.20 -16.48
N ALA A 570 -33.13 13.39 -17.20
CA ALA A 570 -32.90 11.94 -17.27
C ALA A 570 -32.11 11.61 -18.55
N ILE A 571 -30.95 10.97 -18.41
CA ILE A 571 -30.08 10.60 -19.53
C ILE A 571 -29.76 9.10 -19.50
N GLY A 572 -29.66 8.51 -20.69
CA GLY A 572 -29.18 7.14 -20.83
C GLY A 572 -27.68 7.11 -21.16
N PHE A 573 -26.95 6.14 -20.64
CA PHE A 573 -25.58 5.89 -21.08
C PHE A 573 -25.58 5.30 -22.50
N SER A 574 -24.72 5.81 -23.40
CA SER A 574 -24.76 5.53 -24.84
C SER A 574 -23.64 4.63 -25.36
N SER A 575 -22.94 3.93 -24.47
CA SER A 575 -21.88 2.99 -24.85
C SER A 575 -22.19 1.60 -24.30
N THR A 576 -21.70 0.58 -25.01
CA THR A 576 -21.71 -0.80 -24.54
C THR A 576 -20.51 -1.12 -23.65
N ILE A 577 -19.61 -0.16 -23.47
CA ILE A 577 -18.40 -0.22 -22.64
C ILE A 577 -18.56 0.86 -21.56
N PRO A 578 -18.42 0.54 -20.26
CA PRO A 578 -18.39 1.56 -19.20
C PRO A 578 -17.39 2.68 -19.49
N ALA A 579 -17.70 3.89 -19.04
CA ALA A 579 -16.80 5.03 -19.16
C ALA A 579 -17.02 5.97 -17.97
N THR A 580 -15.98 6.70 -17.58
CA THR A 580 -16.09 7.64 -16.45
C THR A 580 -17.18 8.68 -16.70
N ALA A 581 -17.86 9.16 -15.66
CA ALA A 581 -18.83 10.23 -15.81
C ALA A 581 -18.18 11.50 -16.39
N ARG A 582 -16.91 11.76 -16.03
CA ARG A 582 -16.10 12.84 -16.59
C ARG A 582 -16.00 12.76 -18.11
N ASP A 583 -15.66 11.60 -18.65
CA ASP A 583 -15.50 11.42 -20.10
C ASP A 583 -16.86 11.37 -20.81
N THR A 584 -17.83 10.69 -20.20
CA THR A 584 -19.19 10.53 -20.74
C THR A 584 -19.90 11.87 -20.91
N LEU A 585 -19.72 12.76 -19.94
CA LEU A 585 -20.44 14.04 -19.86
C LEU A 585 -19.57 15.21 -20.29
N LEU A 586 -18.45 14.94 -20.96
CA LEU A 586 -17.49 15.94 -21.40
C LEU A 586 -18.16 17.03 -22.26
N SER A 587 -19.04 16.64 -23.19
CA SER A 587 -19.73 17.57 -24.09
C SER A 587 -20.69 18.55 -23.40
N VAL A 588 -21.06 18.26 -22.15
CA VAL A 588 -21.88 19.14 -21.30
C VAL A 588 -21.10 19.62 -20.08
N SER A 589 -19.78 19.46 -20.04
CA SER A 589 -18.90 20.10 -19.06
C SER A 589 -18.66 21.56 -19.48
N PRO A 590 -18.63 22.55 -18.56
CA PRO A 590 -18.76 22.44 -17.11
C PRO A 590 -20.20 22.48 -16.57
N LYS A 591 -21.19 22.33 -17.45
CA LYS A 591 -22.60 22.67 -17.21
C LYS A 591 -23.30 21.71 -16.25
N TRP A 592 -22.82 20.49 -16.07
CA TRP A 592 -23.40 19.55 -15.11
C TRP A 592 -22.69 19.59 -13.75
N THR A 593 -23.40 19.28 -12.67
CA THR A 593 -22.85 19.29 -11.30
C THR A 593 -22.78 17.91 -10.67
N GLN A 594 -23.85 17.13 -10.79
CA GLN A 594 -23.93 15.81 -10.21
C GLN A 594 -24.77 14.85 -11.04
N VAL A 595 -24.47 13.56 -10.90
CA VAL A 595 -25.14 12.45 -11.56
C VAL A 595 -25.56 11.41 -10.52
N LEU A 596 -26.76 10.87 -10.66
CA LEU A 596 -27.31 9.82 -9.78
C LEU A 596 -27.75 8.61 -10.61
N GLY A 597 -27.13 7.46 -10.34
CA GLY A 597 -27.58 6.14 -10.82
C GLY A 597 -28.61 5.54 -9.87
N TRP A 598 -29.39 4.58 -10.37
CA TRP A 598 -30.34 3.83 -9.55
C TRP A 598 -29.91 2.37 -9.43
N ASN A 599 -29.77 1.91 -8.19
CA ASN A 599 -29.46 0.54 -7.87
C ASN A 599 -30.75 -0.26 -7.71
N ALA A 600 -31.07 -1.09 -8.70
CA ALA A 600 -32.30 -1.87 -8.72
C ALA A 600 -32.32 -3.01 -7.69
N ASP A 601 -31.16 -3.54 -7.28
CA ASP A 601 -31.11 -4.61 -6.27
C ASP A 601 -31.47 -4.07 -4.87
N THR A 602 -30.98 -2.88 -4.54
CA THR A 602 -31.22 -2.22 -3.24
C THR A 602 -32.43 -1.28 -3.25
N GLN A 603 -33.00 -1.01 -4.43
CA GLN A 603 -34.09 -0.04 -4.64
C GLN A 603 -33.76 1.34 -4.07
N SER A 604 -32.53 1.82 -4.34
CA SER A 604 -32.03 3.09 -3.84
C SER A 604 -31.13 3.79 -4.87
N TYR A 605 -30.91 5.11 -4.71
CA TYR A 605 -29.94 5.83 -5.52
C TYR A 605 -28.52 5.47 -5.10
N ASP A 606 -27.64 5.31 -6.07
CA ASP A 606 -26.21 5.17 -5.81
C ASP A 606 -25.64 6.46 -5.20
N THR A 607 -24.47 6.34 -4.58
CA THR A 607 -23.68 7.51 -4.16
C THR A 607 -23.51 8.44 -5.37
N ALA A 608 -23.77 9.73 -5.16
CA ALA A 608 -23.70 10.72 -6.24
C ALA A 608 -22.31 10.78 -6.86
N ILE A 609 -22.25 10.96 -8.18
CA ILE A 609 -21.03 11.32 -8.88
C ILE A 609 -21.03 12.83 -9.05
N ILE A 610 -20.03 13.53 -8.50
CA ILE A 610 -19.97 14.99 -8.49
C ILE A 610 -18.85 15.42 -9.43
N ARG A 611 -19.13 16.36 -10.34
CA ARG A 611 -18.14 16.93 -11.25
C ARG A 611 -16.99 17.56 -10.45
N GLY A 612 -15.77 17.05 -10.62
CA GLY A 612 -14.59 17.43 -9.84
C GLY A 612 -14.58 16.94 -8.38
N GLY A 613 -15.48 16.01 -8.00
CA GLY A 613 -15.47 15.34 -6.71
C GLY A 613 -14.28 14.39 -6.55
N SER A 614 -14.08 13.87 -5.34
CA SER A 614 -13.02 12.92 -5.00
C SER A 614 -13.54 11.77 -4.14
N GLY A 615 -12.75 10.70 -3.99
CA GLY A 615 -13.15 9.50 -3.25
C GLY A 615 -14.46 8.91 -3.80
N ALA A 616 -15.40 8.59 -2.90
CA ALA A 616 -16.69 8.02 -3.26
C ALA A 616 -17.55 8.91 -4.19
N PHE A 617 -17.27 10.21 -4.26
CA PHE A 617 -18.01 11.17 -5.10
C PHE A 617 -17.28 11.52 -6.41
N SER A 618 -16.15 10.85 -6.72
CA SER A 618 -15.31 11.16 -7.88
C SER A 618 -16.03 11.05 -9.21
N ASP A 619 -15.83 12.01 -10.11
CA ASP A 619 -16.31 11.94 -11.50
C ASP A 619 -15.49 10.99 -12.40
N THR A 620 -14.42 10.40 -11.87
CA THR A 620 -13.75 9.24 -12.48
C THR A 620 -14.54 7.94 -12.28
N ARG A 621 -15.62 7.94 -11.49
CA ARG A 621 -16.51 6.78 -11.37
C ARG A 621 -17.22 6.52 -12.68
N GLU A 622 -17.35 5.25 -13.02
CA GLU A 622 -17.92 4.81 -14.29
C GLU A 622 -19.45 4.94 -14.31
N MET A 623 -19.95 5.35 -15.47
CA MET A 623 -21.32 5.16 -15.90
C MET A 623 -21.39 3.85 -16.70
N MET A 624 -22.42 3.05 -16.43
CA MET A 624 -22.53 1.67 -16.89
C MET A 624 -23.48 1.54 -18.09
N PRO A 625 -23.21 0.60 -19.01
CA PRO A 625 -24.13 0.20 -20.07
C PRO A 625 -25.55 -0.07 -19.57
N MET A 626 -26.54 0.28 -20.39
CA MET A 626 -27.97 0.04 -20.15
C MET A 626 -28.57 0.72 -18.91
N GLN A 627 -27.82 1.58 -18.23
CA GLN A 627 -28.32 2.32 -17.08
C GLN A 627 -28.80 3.73 -17.45
N GLY A 628 -29.90 4.11 -16.81
CA GLY A 628 -30.39 5.47 -16.77
C GLY A 628 -29.77 6.25 -15.60
N TYR A 629 -29.54 7.54 -15.83
CA TYR A 629 -29.00 8.44 -14.83
C TYR A 629 -29.79 9.73 -14.77
N TRP A 630 -29.89 10.28 -13.57
CA TRP A 630 -30.25 11.68 -13.39
C TRP A 630 -29.00 12.53 -13.50
N ILE A 631 -29.05 13.62 -14.24
CA ILE A 631 -27.98 14.61 -14.32
C ILE A 631 -28.55 15.98 -13.93
N ALA A 632 -27.89 16.67 -13.02
CA ALA A 632 -28.20 18.04 -12.66
C ALA A 632 -27.37 19.01 -13.51
N MET A 633 -28.06 19.85 -14.27
CA MET A 633 -27.48 20.86 -15.15
C MET A 633 -27.64 22.26 -14.53
N THR A 634 -26.64 23.10 -14.71
CA THR A 634 -26.62 24.52 -14.30
C THR A 634 -26.97 25.46 -15.44
N GLU A 635 -26.91 24.97 -16.68
CA GLU A 635 -27.34 25.67 -17.89
C GLU A 635 -27.64 24.65 -18.99
N GLU A 636 -28.34 25.07 -20.05
CA GLU A 636 -28.66 24.19 -21.17
C GLU A 636 -27.41 23.72 -21.94
N GLY A 637 -27.45 22.47 -22.41
CA GLY A 637 -26.32 21.86 -23.13
C GLY A 637 -26.76 20.73 -24.06
N VAL A 638 -25.88 20.35 -24.98
CA VAL A 638 -26.13 19.22 -25.89
C VAL A 638 -25.20 18.08 -25.51
N LEU A 639 -25.78 16.98 -25.03
CA LEU A 639 -25.06 15.74 -24.74
C LEU A 639 -24.89 14.94 -26.04
N TYR A 640 -23.66 14.63 -26.40
CA TYR A 640 -23.32 13.77 -27.54
C TYR A 640 -23.06 12.34 -27.07
N ALA A 641 -23.50 11.35 -27.85
CA ALA A 641 -23.23 9.95 -27.55
C ALA A 641 -21.75 9.59 -27.72
N LEU A 642 -21.23 8.79 -26.78
CA LEU A 642 -19.99 8.02 -26.93
C LEU A 642 -20.23 6.96 -28.02
N SER A 643 -19.52 7.01 -29.15
CA SER A 643 -19.77 6.15 -30.32
C SER A 643 -19.39 4.68 -30.12
#